data_AF-A0A7C5UHC8-F1
#
_entry.id   AF-A0A7C5UHC8-F1
#
_cell.length_a   1.000
_cell.length_b   1.000
_cell.length_c   1.000
_cell.angle_alpha   90.00
_cell.angle_beta   90.00
_cell.angle_gamma   90.00
#
_symmetry.space_group_name_H-M   'P 1'
#
loop_
_entity.id
_entity.type
_entity.pdbx_description
1 polymer ?
#
loop_
_entity_poly.entity_id
_entity_poly.type
_entity_poly.pdbx_seq_one_letter_code
_entity_poly.pdbx_strand_id
1 'polypeptide(L)'
;MIKQKGLLSRRQFFKTSALLGGTALMASVAKKIAGAGERQFITTHDYPLNEPEHIIYSVCLQCNTGCGIKVKLLDGVAVKIDGNPLAPQTMFPHLPYNTPVQVLAKIDGALCPKGQAGLQTVYDPYRIRKVLKRAGKRGENKWMTISFEQAIDEIVNGGYLFKHVPGEEKRYVPGLKDIWALRDPKVAKEMADEVAKIRKVAKEVNEGKKPKAELEKAINDFKAKFKDHLHSLIHPDHPDLGPKNNQLVFLWGRMKGGREHFVKRFVNDAFGSVNTHGHTTVCQGSLYFTGKAMSEQWDYDPKAKEVKWTGGKKAYWQADTGNAEFVIFVGSSPFEANYGPPGRSVRVTNGLSRGMMKIAVIDPRFSKTASKAWKWIPIKPGTEGAFALAMIRWIIENKRYDARYLANANKAAAKADGEPTWSNATWLVKIDEQGNPGKFLRAHEIGIAPLQKRKATDGTEYDYELFVVLKDGKPIAVDPNDEQNPVEGDLFVDTTLKGIDGKPIRVKSALQLLYEASCEHTITEWAEICGVKVGDIIVLADEFTKHGKKAVADIHRGVSQHSNGFYNCFAWNCLNLLIGNYDWKGGFIQKSEWNITGDRDGVPIEHKPFIFRNMHPGKLTPFGISIIRHEVKYEETTIFSNYPAKRPWYPLASDIYQEVIPSIGDQYPYPAKCLMLYMGTP
;
A
#
# COMPACT_ATOMS: atom_id res chain seq x y z
N MET A 1 -37.82 16.79 85.69
CA MET A 1 -36.86 17.81 85.18
C MET A 1 -35.75 17.09 84.44
N ILE A 2 -35.55 17.42 83.17
CA ILE A 2 -34.34 17.32 82.32
C ILE A 2 -34.81 17.06 80.88
N LYS A 3 -34.74 18.13 80.09
CA LYS A 3 -35.09 18.23 78.67
C LYS A 3 -34.14 17.38 77.82
N GLN A 4 -34.70 16.77 76.78
CA GLN A 4 -33.96 16.17 75.65
C GLN A 4 -32.90 17.14 75.10
N LYS A 5 -31.64 16.71 75.03
CA LYS A 5 -30.58 17.36 74.25
C LYS A 5 -30.85 17.10 72.77
N GLY A 6 -31.08 18.17 72.01
CA GLY A 6 -31.28 18.12 70.57
C GLY A 6 -30.05 17.66 69.81
N LEU A 7 -30.24 16.69 68.91
CA LEU A 7 -29.30 16.32 67.85
C LEU A 7 -29.16 17.48 66.86
N LEU A 8 -27.92 17.84 66.54
CA LEU A 8 -27.57 18.83 65.50
C LEU A 8 -28.24 18.48 64.17
N SER A 9 -29.00 19.42 63.59
CA SER A 9 -29.60 19.21 62.28
C SER A 9 -28.55 19.28 61.17
N ARG A 10 -28.76 18.53 60.07
CA ARG A 10 -27.91 18.56 58.84
C ARG A 10 -27.65 19.98 58.34
N ARG A 11 -28.57 20.93 58.55
CA ARG A 11 -28.44 22.34 58.15
C ARG A 11 -27.50 23.15 59.05
N GLN A 12 -27.36 22.77 60.32
CA GLN A 12 -26.40 23.39 61.25
C GLN A 12 -24.97 22.88 61.01
N PHE A 13 -24.80 21.59 60.66
CA PHE A 13 -23.50 21.05 60.26
C PHE A 13 -22.92 21.79 59.05
N PHE A 14 -23.73 22.06 58.00
CA PHE A 14 -23.27 22.83 56.85
C PHE A 14 -22.92 24.29 57.17
N LYS A 15 -23.53 24.90 58.18
CA LYS A 15 -23.19 26.28 58.60
C LYS A 15 -21.87 26.34 59.38
N THR A 16 -21.55 25.33 60.20
CA THR A 16 -20.29 25.28 60.95
C THR A 16 -19.09 24.86 60.11
N SER A 17 -19.28 23.98 59.11
CA SER A 17 -18.20 23.57 58.19
C SER A 17 -17.76 24.70 57.25
N ALA A 18 -18.67 25.63 56.92
CA ALA A 18 -18.36 26.80 56.10
C ALA A 18 -17.59 27.89 56.85
N LEU A 19 -17.76 28.00 58.18
CA LEU A 19 -17.21 29.12 58.95
C LEU A 19 -15.79 28.88 59.49
N LEU A 20 -15.40 27.63 59.77
CA LEU A 20 -14.06 27.31 60.31
C LEU A 20 -13.03 26.89 59.26
N GLY A 21 -13.45 26.42 58.08
CA GLY A 21 -12.54 26.17 56.94
C GLY A 21 -12.30 27.39 56.05
N GLY A 22 -13.18 28.40 56.14
CA GLY A 22 -13.18 29.56 55.24
C GLY A 22 -12.16 30.64 55.58
N THR A 23 -11.78 30.84 56.85
CA THR A 23 -10.99 32.02 57.26
C THR A 23 -9.48 31.86 57.10
N ALA A 24 -8.93 30.64 57.25
CA ALA A 24 -7.51 30.39 56.96
C ALA A 24 -7.24 30.28 55.44
N LEU A 25 -8.18 29.70 54.68
CA LEU A 25 -8.07 29.64 53.22
C LEU A 25 -8.26 31.02 52.59
N MET A 26 -9.20 31.86 53.06
CA MET A 26 -9.40 33.22 52.55
C MET A 26 -8.22 34.14 52.84
N ALA A 27 -7.50 34.00 53.95
CA ALA A 27 -6.30 34.80 54.21
C ALA A 27 -5.13 34.39 53.29
N SER A 28 -4.97 33.08 53.00
CA SER A 28 -3.92 32.60 52.09
C SER A 28 -4.23 32.93 50.62
N VAL A 29 -5.51 32.95 50.25
CA VAL A 29 -6.01 33.38 48.94
C VAL A 29 -5.97 34.91 48.81
N ALA A 30 -6.30 35.68 49.86
CA ALA A 30 -6.20 37.14 49.85
C ALA A 30 -4.74 37.61 49.75
N LYS A 31 -3.76 36.92 50.38
CA LYS A 31 -2.33 37.22 50.19
C LYS A 31 -1.81 36.85 48.79
N LYS A 32 -2.36 35.79 48.17
CA LYS A 32 -2.07 35.44 46.76
C LYS A 32 -2.78 36.35 45.74
N ILE A 33 -3.91 36.94 46.10
CA ILE A 33 -4.63 37.93 45.27
C ILE A 33 -4.01 39.32 45.43
N ALA A 34 -3.55 39.71 46.62
CA ALA A 34 -2.92 41.02 46.86
C ALA A 34 -1.46 41.11 46.38
N GLY A 35 -0.78 39.98 46.16
CA GLY A 35 0.52 39.91 45.48
C GLY A 35 0.42 39.74 43.96
N ALA A 36 -0.79 39.55 43.43
CA ALA A 36 -1.05 39.54 42.00
C ALA A 36 -1.37 40.97 41.56
N GLY A 37 -0.31 41.78 41.40
CA GLY A 37 -0.39 43.00 40.62
C GLY A 37 -1.07 42.71 39.28
N GLU A 38 -2.09 43.52 38.97
CA GLU A 38 -2.73 43.66 37.67
C GLU A 38 -2.85 42.37 36.84
N ARG A 39 -3.80 41.50 37.20
CA ARG A 39 -4.42 40.66 36.15
C ARG A 39 -5.30 41.57 35.31
N GLN A 40 -4.66 42.21 34.32
CA GLN A 40 -5.33 42.66 33.12
C GLN A 40 -6.24 41.51 32.66
N PHE A 41 -7.55 41.79 32.56
CA PHE A 41 -8.37 41.07 31.60
C PHE A 41 -7.59 41.06 30.29
N ILE A 42 -7.38 39.89 29.67
CA ILE A 42 -6.68 39.76 28.39
C ILE A 42 -7.50 40.54 27.36
N THR A 43 -7.30 41.85 27.34
CA THR A 43 -7.50 42.71 26.20
C THR A 43 -6.58 42.14 25.15
N THR A 44 -7.15 41.76 24.02
CA THR A 44 -6.46 41.48 22.76
C THR A 44 -5.10 42.19 22.74
N HIS A 45 -3.98 41.45 22.83
CA HIS A 45 -2.79 41.66 21.99
C HIS A 45 -1.71 40.57 22.06
N ASP A 46 -1.52 39.79 23.15
CA ASP A 46 -0.50 38.72 23.13
C ASP A 46 -1.06 37.35 23.52
N TYR A 47 -1.25 36.50 22.51
CA TYR A 47 -1.31 35.06 22.68
C TYR A 47 0.05 34.50 22.21
N PRO A 48 1.01 34.25 23.12
CA PRO A 48 2.41 33.97 22.76
C PRO A 48 2.57 32.83 21.76
N LEU A 49 1.67 31.84 21.81
CA LEU A 49 1.67 30.70 20.90
C LEU A 49 1.33 31.04 19.43
N ASN A 50 0.91 32.27 19.14
CA ASN A 50 0.70 32.78 17.78
C ASN A 50 1.81 33.74 17.33
N GLU A 51 2.88 33.93 18.12
CA GLU A 51 4.07 34.65 17.68
C GLU A 51 4.91 33.73 16.78
N PRO A 52 5.44 34.24 15.64
CA PRO A 52 6.21 33.41 14.71
C PRO A 52 7.42 32.71 15.35
N GLU A 53 8.08 33.35 16.31
CA GLU A 53 9.23 32.83 17.04
C GLU A 53 8.91 31.62 17.95
N HIS A 54 7.64 31.45 18.31
CA HIS A 54 7.16 30.34 19.12
C HIS A 54 6.63 29.16 18.29
N ILE A 55 6.89 29.11 16.96
CA ILE A 55 6.33 28.09 16.08
C ILE A 55 7.44 27.35 15.31
N ILE A 56 7.46 26.02 15.45
CA ILE A 56 8.25 25.12 14.60
C ILE A 56 7.32 24.38 13.65
N TYR A 57 7.60 24.44 12.35
CA TYR A 57 6.89 23.67 11.33
C TYR A 57 7.50 22.28 11.21
N SER A 58 6.63 21.27 11.17
CA SER A 58 7.06 19.87 11.07
C SER A 58 6.01 19.02 10.36
N VAL A 59 6.15 17.70 10.45
CA VAL A 59 5.25 16.72 9.84
C VAL A 59 4.79 15.73 10.89
N CYS A 60 3.47 15.51 10.97
CA CYS A 60 2.88 14.52 11.87
C CYS A 60 3.08 13.10 11.35
N LEU A 61 3.79 12.27 12.12
CA LEU A 61 4.05 10.87 11.82
C LEU A 61 3.25 9.87 12.66
N GLN A 62 2.25 10.36 13.41
CA GLN A 62 1.32 9.53 14.21
C GLN A 62 0.45 8.62 13.33
N CYS A 63 0.33 8.93 12.02
CA CYS A 63 -0.24 8.04 11.01
C CYS A 63 0.57 8.11 9.71
N ASN A 64 0.11 7.51 8.61
CA ASN A 64 0.87 7.46 7.35
C ASN A 64 0.71 8.64 6.41
N THR A 65 -0.17 9.58 6.73
CA THR A 65 -0.47 10.66 5.80
C THR A 65 0.62 11.70 5.74
N GLY A 66 1.37 11.91 6.84
CA GLY A 66 2.38 12.97 6.87
C GLY A 66 1.74 14.36 6.79
N CYS A 67 0.67 14.59 7.56
CA CYS A 67 0.04 15.92 7.65
C CYS A 67 1.07 16.96 8.11
N GLY A 68 1.17 18.10 7.41
CA GLY A 68 1.97 19.23 7.88
C GLY A 68 1.41 19.76 9.20
N ILE A 69 2.29 20.05 10.16
CA ILE A 69 1.90 20.52 11.50
C ILE A 69 2.70 21.76 11.90
N LYS A 70 2.12 22.48 12.86
CA LYS A 70 2.74 23.54 13.64
C LYS A 70 2.89 23.07 15.07
N VAL A 71 4.12 23.06 15.58
CA VAL A 71 4.41 22.83 16.99
C VAL A 71 4.58 24.19 17.64
N LYS A 72 3.72 24.51 18.62
CA LYS A 72 3.75 25.77 19.35
C LYS A 72 4.52 25.60 20.65
N LEU A 73 5.46 26.50 20.89
CA LEU A 73 6.38 26.50 22.00
C LEU A 73 5.97 27.55 23.04
N LEU A 74 6.15 27.22 24.31
CA LEU A 74 6.07 28.17 25.41
C LEU A 74 7.31 27.97 26.28
N ASP A 75 8.10 29.01 26.49
CA ASP A 75 9.34 28.96 27.27
C ASP A 75 10.30 27.84 26.81
N GLY A 76 10.39 27.63 25.49
CA GLY A 76 11.22 26.59 24.88
C GLY A 76 10.66 25.16 24.95
N VAL A 77 9.45 24.97 25.52
CA VAL A 77 8.79 23.68 25.66
C VAL A 77 7.66 23.55 24.64
N ALA A 78 7.54 22.40 23.96
CA ALA A 78 6.44 22.14 23.05
C ALA A 78 5.13 21.89 23.82
N VAL A 79 4.15 22.77 23.67
CA VAL A 79 2.89 22.74 24.45
C VAL A 79 1.63 22.51 23.62
N LYS A 80 1.68 22.76 22.31
CA LYS A 80 0.55 22.48 21.40
C LYS A 80 0.99 22.05 20.01
N ILE A 81 0.17 21.26 19.32
CA ILE A 81 0.35 20.89 17.91
C ILE A 81 -0.93 21.21 17.16
N ASP A 82 -0.87 22.08 16.16
CA ASP A 82 -1.97 22.37 15.23
C ASP A 82 -1.63 21.97 13.79
N GLY A 83 -2.61 21.99 12.88
CA GLY A 83 -2.35 21.74 11.46
C GLY A 83 -1.62 22.92 10.82
N ASN A 84 -0.76 22.63 9.84
CA ASN A 84 -0.12 23.68 9.05
C ASN A 84 -1.10 24.16 7.95
N PRO A 85 -1.50 25.44 7.90
CA PRO A 85 -2.44 25.92 6.88
C PRO A 85 -1.83 25.99 5.47
N LEU A 86 -0.50 25.82 5.33
CA LEU A 86 0.16 25.66 4.02
C LEU A 86 -0.01 24.25 3.44
N ALA A 87 -0.35 23.26 4.27
CA ALA A 87 -0.40 21.87 3.82
C ALA A 87 -1.83 21.47 3.37
N PRO A 88 -2.00 20.92 2.15
CA PRO A 88 -3.30 20.54 1.62
C PRO A 88 -3.99 19.40 2.38
N GLN A 89 -3.25 18.65 3.20
CA GLN A 89 -3.79 17.59 4.07
C GLN A 89 -4.45 18.15 5.33
N THR A 90 -4.15 19.39 5.70
CA THR A 90 -4.64 20.05 6.94
C THR A 90 -5.48 21.27 6.65
N MET A 91 -5.46 21.81 5.43
CA MET A 91 -6.36 22.90 5.01
C MET A 91 -6.69 22.80 3.52
N PHE A 92 -7.95 23.00 3.17
CA PHE A 92 -8.40 23.01 1.77
C PHE A 92 -9.50 24.07 1.54
N PRO A 93 -9.26 25.09 0.69
CA PRO A 93 -7.97 25.41 0.05
C PRO A 93 -6.92 25.79 1.09
N HIS A 94 -5.66 25.42 0.85
CA HIS A 94 -4.53 25.79 1.71
C HIS A 94 -4.03 27.20 1.36
N LEU A 95 -3.33 27.84 2.29
CA LEU A 95 -2.75 29.17 2.05
C LEU A 95 -1.56 29.10 1.08
N PRO A 96 -1.32 30.15 0.28
CA PRO A 96 -0.13 30.26 -0.57
C PRO A 96 1.17 30.16 0.24
N TYR A 97 2.21 29.50 -0.30
CA TYR A 97 3.51 29.35 0.36
C TYR A 97 4.23 30.67 0.65
N ASN A 98 3.93 31.74 -0.11
CA ASN A 98 4.47 33.07 0.11
C ASN A 98 3.70 33.91 1.16
N THR A 99 2.75 33.31 1.88
CA THR A 99 2.02 33.98 2.97
C THR A 99 3.01 34.46 4.05
N PRO A 100 2.98 35.75 4.47
CA PRO A 100 3.87 36.28 5.50
C PRO A 100 3.76 35.51 6.83
N VAL A 101 4.89 35.25 7.49
CA VAL A 101 4.94 34.42 8.71
C VAL A 101 4.09 34.98 9.85
N GLN A 102 3.93 36.31 9.93
CA GLN A 102 3.11 37.00 10.93
C GLN A 102 1.61 36.75 10.74
N VAL A 103 1.18 36.53 9.48
CA VAL A 103 -0.20 36.12 9.16
C VAL A 103 -0.33 34.62 9.39
N LEU A 104 0.63 33.86 8.86
CA LEU A 104 0.66 32.40 8.96
C LEU A 104 0.53 31.94 10.41
N ALA A 105 1.28 32.55 11.34
CA ALA A 105 1.31 32.17 12.75
C ALA A 105 -0.07 32.21 13.44
N LYS A 106 -0.97 33.08 12.97
CA LYS A 106 -2.31 33.30 13.55
C LYS A 106 -3.40 32.34 13.01
N ILE A 107 -3.10 31.56 11.98
CA ILE A 107 -4.08 30.71 11.29
C ILE A 107 -3.73 29.23 11.47
N ASP A 108 -4.59 28.45 12.10
CA ASP A 108 -4.36 27.02 12.32
C ASP A 108 -5.10 26.15 11.29
N GLY A 109 -4.43 25.11 10.79
CA GLY A 109 -5.04 24.06 9.97
C GLY A 109 -5.69 22.98 10.82
N ALA A 110 -6.60 22.22 10.21
CA ALA A 110 -7.22 21.06 10.84
C ALA A 110 -6.19 19.95 11.11
N LEU A 111 -6.35 19.26 12.25
CA LEU A 111 -5.51 18.12 12.62
C LEU A 111 -6.35 17.07 13.34
N CYS A 112 -6.07 15.80 13.10
CA CYS A 112 -6.82 14.72 13.77
C CYS A 112 -6.45 14.61 15.25
N PRO A 113 -7.30 13.97 16.08
CA PRO A 113 -7.02 13.80 17.51
C PRO A 113 -5.67 13.14 17.81
N LYS A 114 -5.24 12.18 16.98
CA LYS A 114 -3.91 11.54 17.10
C LYS A 114 -2.75 12.51 16.87
N GLY A 115 -2.91 13.45 15.93
CA GLY A 115 -1.90 14.48 15.67
C GLY A 115 -1.83 15.49 16.80
N GLN A 116 -2.97 15.98 17.26
CA GLN A 116 -3.11 16.90 18.41
C GLN A 116 -2.53 16.28 19.70
N ALA A 117 -2.76 14.98 19.92
CA ALA A 117 -2.21 14.24 21.05
C ALA A 117 -0.71 13.90 20.90
N GLY A 118 -0.04 14.31 19.83
CA GLY A 118 1.35 13.92 19.55
C GLY A 118 2.35 14.31 20.64
N LEU A 119 2.07 15.36 21.42
CA LEU A 119 2.88 15.77 22.56
C LEU A 119 2.89 14.73 23.68
N GLN A 120 1.79 14.00 23.87
CA GLN A 120 1.73 12.94 24.88
C GLN A 120 2.78 11.87 24.59
N THR A 121 3.02 11.53 23.32
CA THR A 121 4.11 10.60 22.94
C THR A 121 5.51 11.13 23.28
N VAL A 122 5.72 12.45 23.19
CA VAL A 122 7.03 13.07 23.47
C VAL A 122 7.34 13.01 24.97
N TYR A 123 6.33 13.29 25.80
CA TYR A 123 6.42 13.39 27.25
C TYR A 123 5.98 12.13 27.99
N ASP A 124 5.65 11.05 27.28
CA ASP A 124 5.19 9.80 27.87
C ASP A 124 6.20 9.29 28.92
N PRO A 125 5.76 8.95 30.15
CA PRO A 125 6.65 8.45 31.19
C PRO A 125 7.28 7.10 30.84
N TYR A 126 6.65 6.30 29.98
CA TYR A 126 7.14 5.02 29.48
C TYR A 126 7.96 5.14 28.18
N ARG A 127 8.19 6.36 27.66
CA ARG A 127 9.02 6.56 26.47
C ARG A 127 10.43 6.00 26.72
N ILE A 128 10.85 5.08 25.84
CA ILE A 128 12.20 4.52 25.88
C ILE A 128 13.22 5.60 25.49
N ARG A 129 14.09 5.97 26.43
CA ARG A 129 15.15 7.00 26.26
C ARG A 129 16.57 6.43 26.38
N LYS A 130 16.70 5.15 26.72
CA LYS A 130 17.96 4.42 26.88
C LYS A 130 17.85 3.08 26.15
N VAL A 131 18.99 2.48 25.82
CA VAL A 131 18.99 1.12 25.26
C VAL A 131 18.60 0.13 26.35
N LEU A 132 17.63 -0.72 26.02
CA LEU A 132 17.16 -1.79 26.90
C LEU A 132 17.67 -3.13 26.38
N LYS A 133 18.35 -3.87 27.26
CA LYS A 133 18.75 -5.26 27.05
C LYS A 133 17.95 -6.14 27.99
N ARG A 134 17.55 -7.32 27.53
CA ARG A 134 16.78 -8.26 28.35
C ARG A 134 17.63 -8.79 29.52
N ALA A 135 17.01 -8.89 30.69
CA ALA A 135 17.61 -9.38 31.94
C ALA A 135 17.02 -10.72 32.45
N GLY A 136 15.93 -11.22 31.84
CA GLY A 136 15.32 -12.54 32.13
C GLY A 136 15.06 -13.32 30.84
N LYS A 137 14.24 -14.38 30.81
CA LYS A 137 13.88 -15.08 29.54
C LYS A 137 13.07 -14.19 28.58
N ARG A 138 13.09 -14.48 27.27
CA ARG A 138 12.26 -13.73 26.28
C ARG A 138 10.79 -13.85 26.70
N GLY A 139 10.09 -12.71 26.78
CA GLY A 139 8.69 -12.67 27.24
C GLY A 139 8.52 -12.41 28.74
N GLU A 140 9.56 -12.49 29.58
CA GLU A 140 9.43 -12.22 31.03
C GLU A 140 9.33 -10.73 31.41
N ASN A 141 9.45 -9.84 30.44
CA ASN A 141 9.44 -8.38 30.64
C ASN A 141 10.46 -7.88 31.69
N LYS A 142 11.63 -8.53 31.78
CA LYS A 142 12.76 -8.10 32.62
C LYS A 142 13.83 -7.44 31.76
N TRP A 143 14.22 -6.22 32.11
CA TRP A 143 15.14 -5.40 31.32
C TRP A 143 16.22 -4.77 32.20
N MET A 144 17.38 -4.55 31.62
CA MET A 144 18.48 -3.74 32.15
C MET A 144 18.86 -2.68 31.12
N THR A 145 19.42 -1.56 31.59
CA THR A 145 19.95 -0.53 30.69
C THR A 145 21.41 -0.79 30.38
N ILE A 146 21.79 -0.60 29.13
CA ILE A 146 23.19 -0.60 28.68
C ILE A 146 23.51 0.69 27.92
N SER A 147 24.80 0.99 27.72
CA SER A 147 25.20 2.10 26.86
C SER A 147 24.89 1.81 25.39
N PHE A 148 24.83 2.86 24.57
CA PHE A 148 24.61 2.69 23.14
C PHE A 148 25.81 1.99 22.48
N GLU A 149 27.01 2.32 22.94
CA GLU A 149 28.28 1.75 22.46
C GLU A 149 28.35 0.25 22.75
N GLN A 150 27.96 -0.18 23.97
CA GLN A 150 27.87 -1.59 24.31
C GLN A 150 26.85 -2.31 23.44
N ALA A 151 25.69 -1.69 23.17
CA ALA A 151 24.68 -2.31 22.33
C ALA A 151 25.18 -2.55 20.90
N ILE A 152 25.88 -1.57 20.32
CA ILE A 152 26.50 -1.69 19.00
C ILE A 152 27.56 -2.80 19.01
N ASP A 153 28.46 -2.80 20.00
CA ASP A 153 29.49 -3.84 20.13
C ASP A 153 28.87 -5.24 20.22
N GLU A 154 27.90 -5.45 21.11
CA GLU A 154 27.24 -6.74 21.28
C GLU A 154 26.48 -7.20 20.02
N ILE A 155 25.82 -6.28 19.30
CA ILE A 155 25.12 -6.60 18.04
C ILE A 155 26.10 -6.98 16.93
N VAL A 156 27.21 -6.24 16.81
CA VAL A 156 28.19 -6.45 15.73
C VAL A 156 29.09 -7.66 16.01
N ASN A 157 29.61 -7.76 17.23
CA ASN A 157 30.63 -8.73 17.60
C ASN A 157 30.09 -10.01 18.23
N GLY A 158 28.86 -10.00 18.74
CA GLY A 158 28.28 -11.16 19.42
C GLY A 158 28.97 -11.49 20.73
N GLY A 159 28.82 -12.73 21.19
CA GLY A 159 29.45 -13.24 22.41
C GLY A 159 28.48 -13.90 23.38
N TYR A 160 28.90 -14.06 24.63
CA TYR A 160 28.07 -14.63 25.69
C TYR A 160 27.21 -13.55 26.36
N LEU A 161 26.28 -13.00 25.60
CA LEU A 161 25.57 -11.77 25.95
C LEU A 161 24.58 -11.93 27.13
N PHE A 162 24.17 -13.16 27.44
CA PHE A 162 23.11 -13.44 28.42
C PHE A 162 23.58 -14.34 29.57
N LYS A 163 24.86 -14.26 29.93
CA LYS A 163 25.44 -15.02 31.06
C LYS A 163 24.70 -14.85 32.38
N HIS A 164 24.07 -13.70 32.57
CA HIS A 164 23.28 -13.35 33.74
C HIS A 164 21.84 -13.90 33.72
N VAL A 165 21.40 -14.50 32.60
CA VAL A 165 20.05 -15.05 32.47
C VAL A 165 20.08 -16.55 32.79
N PRO A 166 19.28 -17.03 33.77
CA PRO A 166 19.23 -18.44 34.12
C PRO A 166 18.93 -19.35 32.92
N GLY A 167 19.82 -20.31 32.68
CA GLY A 167 19.76 -21.26 31.56
C GLY A 167 20.37 -20.77 30.25
N GLU A 168 20.96 -19.57 30.21
CA GLU A 168 21.69 -19.03 29.05
C GLU A 168 23.17 -18.75 29.34
N GLU A 169 23.72 -19.27 30.46
CA GLU A 169 25.07 -18.99 30.95
C GLU A 169 26.16 -19.35 29.92
N LYS A 170 25.92 -20.44 29.19
CA LYS A 170 26.84 -20.96 28.17
C LYS A 170 26.39 -20.61 26.74
N ARG A 171 25.35 -19.78 26.59
CA ARG A 171 24.82 -19.44 25.27
C ARG A 171 25.73 -18.41 24.58
N TYR A 172 26.39 -18.83 23.51
CA TYR A 172 27.05 -17.94 22.58
C TYR A 172 26.04 -17.40 21.55
N VAL A 173 26.08 -16.09 21.29
CA VAL A 173 25.24 -15.40 20.31
C VAL A 173 26.15 -14.88 19.19
N PRO A 174 25.98 -15.34 17.93
CA PRO A 174 26.72 -14.79 16.80
C PRO A 174 26.42 -13.29 16.60
N GLY A 175 27.44 -12.54 16.21
CA GLY A 175 27.31 -11.12 15.85
C GLY A 175 27.03 -10.93 14.37
N LEU A 176 26.68 -9.70 13.97
CA LEU A 176 26.52 -9.36 12.54
C LEU A 176 27.81 -9.64 11.74
N LYS A 177 29.00 -9.52 12.35
CA LYS A 177 30.27 -9.81 11.68
C LYS A 177 30.36 -11.26 11.16
N ASP A 178 29.70 -12.20 11.83
CA ASP A 178 29.77 -13.64 11.54
C ASP A 178 28.88 -14.01 10.34
N ILE A 179 27.88 -13.19 10.04
CA ILE A 179 26.94 -13.40 8.92
C ILE A 179 27.12 -12.38 7.79
N TRP A 180 27.85 -11.28 8.00
CA TRP A 180 28.34 -10.39 6.93
C TRP A 180 29.57 -11.01 6.24
N ALA A 181 29.34 -12.11 5.53
CA ALA A 181 30.39 -12.98 5.02
C ALA A 181 30.86 -12.60 3.60
N LEU A 182 29.96 -12.17 2.72
CA LEU A 182 30.31 -11.67 1.39
C LEU A 182 30.34 -10.13 1.40
N ARG A 183 31.50 -9.54 1.12
CA ARG A 183 31.72 -8.09 1.27
C ARG A 183 32.25 -7.39 0.01
N ASP A 184 32.73 -8.16 -0.96
CA ASP A 184 33.26 -7.62 -2.21
C ASP A 184 32.11 -7.40 -3.21
N PRO A 185 31.85 -6.15 -3.64
CA PRO A 185 30.77 -5.84 -4.59
C PRO A 185 30.92 -6.51 -5.95
N LYS A 186 32.14 -6.65 -6.46
CA LYS A 186 32.42 -7.27 -7.75
C LYS A 186 32.15 -8.77 -7.67
N VAL A 187 32.68 -9.44 -6.64
CA VAL A 187 32.43 -10.87 -6.41
C VAL A 187 30.94 -11.13 -6.19
N ALA A 188 30.25 -10.30 -5.41
CA ALA A 188 28.80 -10.43 -5.20
C ALA A 188 28.01 -10.31 -6.50
N LYS A 189 28.37 -9.37 -7.37
CA LYS A 189 27.74 -9.22 -8.68
C LYS A 189 28.00 -10.43 -9.58
N GLU A 190 29.24 -10.88 -9.66
CA GLU A 190 29.62 -12.05 -10.47
C GLU A 190 28.93 -13.33 -9.99
N MET A 191 28.88 -13.57 -8.68
CA MET A 191 28.15 -14.71 -8.10
C MET A 191 26.66 -14.64 -8.42
N ALA A 192 26.03 -13.46 -8.28
CA ALA A 192 24.62 -13.28 -8.60
C ALA A 192 24.31 -13.63 -10.06
N ASP A 193 25.17 -13.21 -10.98
CA ASP A 193 25.01 -13.47 -12.42
C ASP A 193 25.20 -14.96 -12.75
N GLU A 194 26.16 -15.66 -12.12
CA GLU A 194 26.30 -17.12 -12.29
C GLU A 194 25.14 -17.89 -11.66
N VAL A 195 24.66 -17.49 -10.48
CA VAL A 195 23.48 -18.10 -9.84
C VAL A 195 22.24 -17.97 -10.73
N ALA A 196 22.06 -16.84 -11.42
CA ALA A 196 20.98 -16.67 -12.38
C ALA A 196 21.06 -17.69 -13.54
N LYS A 197 22.27 -18.06 -13.99
CA LYS A 197 22.47 -19.12 -14.99
C LYS A 197 22.17 -20.49 -14.40
N ILE A 198 22.63 -20.79 -13.18
CA ILE A 198 22.34 -22.06 -12.48
C ILE A 198 20.83 -22.26 -12.36
N ARG A 199 20.06 -21.23 -12.00
CA ARG A 199 18.59 -21.33 -11.91
C ARG A 199 17.93 -21.64 -13.26
N LYS A 200 18.46 -21.13 -14.37
CA LYS A 200 17.99 -21.50 -15.72
C LYS A 200 18.26 -22.97 -16.02
N VAL A 201 19.45 -23.47 -15.69
CA VAL A 201 19.78 -24.89 -15.84
C VAL A 201 18.90 -25.75 -14.93
N ALA A 202 18.69 -25.35 -13.68
CA ALA A 202 17.82 -26.03 -12.74
C ALA A 202 16.40 -26.16 -13.28
N LYS A 203 15.84 -25.07 -13.82
CA LYS A 203 14.54 -25.09 -14.51
C LYS A 203 14.50 -26.14 -15.63
N GLU A 204 15.47 -26.11 -16.55
CA GLU A 204 15.50 -27.05 -17.69
C GLU A 204 15.64 -28.50 -17.24
N VAL A 205 16.45 -28.77 -16.20
CA VAL A 205 16.61 -30.11 -15.62
C VAL A 205 15.32 -30.57 -14.95
N ASN A 206 14.68 -29.69 -14.16
CA ASN A 206 13.46 -30.01 -13.42
C ASN A 206 12.24 -30.15 -14.34
N GLU A 207 12.25 -29.50 -15.51
CA GLU A 207 11.28 -29.70 -16.61
C GLU A 207 11.59 -30.95 -17.47
N GLY A 208 12.65 -31.70 -17.18
CA GLY A 208 13.06 -32.89 -17.93
C GLY A 208 13.72 -32.60 -19.29
N LYS A 209 14.06 -31.34 -19.57
CA LYS A 209 14.71 -30.92 -20.83
C LYS A 209 16.22 -31.17 -20.85
N LYS A 210 16.83 -31.31 -19.67
CA LYS A 210 18.27 -31.60 -19.50
C LYS A 210 18.50 -32.68 -18.44
N PRO A 211 19.59 -33.47 -18.54
CA PRO A 211 19.93 -34.46 -17.53
C PRO A 211 20.42 -33.80 -16.24
N LYS A 212 20.20 -34.44 -15.09
CA LYS A 212 20.63 -33.95 -13.76
C LYS A 212 22.12 -33.59 -13.69
N ALA A 213 22.97 -34.32 -14.41
CA ALA A 213 24.41 -34.08 -14.49
C ALA A 213 24.77 -32.66 -14.97
N GLU A 214 23.93 -32.00 -15.76
CA GLU A 214 24.15 -30.61 -16.20
C GLU A 214 24.02 -29.61 -15.04
N LEU A 215 23.08 -29.84 -14.12
CA LEU A 215 22.94 -29.01 -12.93
C LEU A 215 24.11 -29.23 -11.97
N GLU A 216 24.51 -30.49 -11.76
CA GLU A 216 25.67 -30.85 -10.94
C GLU A 216 26.96 -30.20 -11.49
N LYS A 217 27.15 -30.26 -12.81
CA LYS A 217 28.26 -29.60 -13.50
C LYS A 217 28.22 -28.08 -13.30
N ALA A 218 27.07 -27.44 -13.50
CA ALA A 218 26.93 -25.99 -13.32
C ALA A 218 27.25 -25.55 -11.87
N ILE A 219 26.86 -26.35 -10.87
CA ILE A 219 27.20 -26.10 -9.46
C ILE A 219 28.71 -26.30 -9.21
N ASN A 220 29.32 -27.34 -9.79
CA ASN A 220 30.76 -27.59 -9.63
C ASN A 220 31.61 -26.52 -10.33
N ASP A 221 31.22 -26.06 -11.51
CA ASP A 221 31.88 -24.95 -12.23
C ASP A 221 31.81 -23.66 -11.42
N PHE A 222 30.65 -23.38 -10.81
CA PHE A 222 30.49 -22.27 -9.87
C PHE A 222 31.43 -22.40 -8.66
N LYS A 223 31.51 -23.59 -8.06
CA LYS A 223 32.39 -23.83 -6.91
C LYS A 223 33.86 -23.67 -7.28
N ALA A 224 34.27 -24.14 -8.44
CA ALA A 224 35.64 -23.99 -8.94
C ALA A 224 35.99 -22.52 -9.18
N LYS A 225 35.07 -21.77 -9.80
CA LYS A 225 35.22 -20.34 -10.08
C LYS A 225 35.34 -19.50 -8.80
N PHE A 226 34.56 -19.83 -7.77
CA PHE A 226 34.50 -19.06 -6.52
C PHE A 226 35.08 -19.79 -5.31
N LYS A 227 36.09 -20.66 -5.53
CA LYS A 227 36.69 -21.53 -4.49
C LYS A 227 37.07 -20.78 -3.21
N ASP A 228 37.61 -19.57 -3.34
CA ASP A 228 38.11 -18.76 -2.22
C ASP A 228 36.97 -18.06 -1.46
N HIS A 229 35.75 -18.07 -2.01
CA HIS A 229 34.58 -17.39 -1.47
C HIS A 229 33.44 -18.33 -1.05
N LEU A 230 33.59 -19.65 -1.17
CA LEU A 230 32.54 -20.62 -0.81
C LEU A 230 32.11 -20.53 0.66
N HIS A 231 33.03 -20.14 1.54
CA HIS A 231 32.76 -19.92 2.96
C HIS A 231 31.72 -18.83 3.23
N SER A 232 31.47 -17.94 2.25
CA SER A 232 30.50 -16.86 2.35
C SER A 232 29.07 -17.29 2.03
N LEU A 233 28.86 -18.47 1.43
CA LEU A 233 27.55 -19.00 1.06
C LEU A 233 26.88 -19.70 2.24
N ILE A 234 25.54 -19.67 2.25
CA ILE A 234 24.75 -20.47 3.19
C ILE A 234 25.01 -21.96 2.95
N HIS A 235 25.02 -22.37 1.68
CA HIS A 235 25.28 -23.74 1.27
C HIS A 235 25.96 -23.77 -0.11
N PRO A 236 27.24 -24.21 -0.22
CA PRO A 236 27.94 -24.23 -1.51
C PRO A 236 27.31 -25.14 -2.59
N ASP A 237 26.63 -26.22 -2.22
CA ASP A 237 25.86 -27.06 -3.18
C ASP A 237 24.53 -26.44 -3.61
N HIS A 238 24.06 -25.42 -2.90
CA HIS A 238 22.83 -24.70 -3.22
C HIS A 238 23.12 -23.20 -3.28
N PRO A 239 23.95 -22.75 -4.25
CA PRO A 239 24.42 -21.37 -4.30
C PRO A 239 23.29 -20.36 -4.54
N ASP A 240 22.13 -20.80 -5.03
CA ASP A 240 20.91 -20.02 -5.18
C ASP A 240 20.20 -19.69 -3.84
N LEU A 241 20.57 -20.32 -2.72
CA LEU A 241 20.19 -19.82 -1.38
C LEU A 241 20.88 -18.49 -1.05
N GLY A 242 22.01 -18.20 -1.71
CA GLY A 242 22.77 -16.97 -1.57
C GLY A 242 23.77 -16.95 -0.41
N PRO A 243 24.35 -15.77 -0.12
CA PRO A 243 25.35 -15.60 0.92
C PRO A 243 24.75 -15.69 2.33
N LYS A 244 25.58 -15.99 3.33
CA LYS A 244 25.21 -15.96 4.77
C LYS A 244 24.62 -14.62 5.19
N ASN A 245 24.90 -13.55 4.43
CA ASN A 245 24.32 -12.23 4.59
C ASN A 245 22.78 -12.29 4.60
N ASN A 246 22.18 -13.18 3.81
CA ASN A 246 20.72 -13.38 3.77
C ASN A 246 20.14 -13.86 5.11
N GLN A 247 20.95 -14.35 6.05
CA GLN A 247 20.50 -14.76 7.38
C GLN A 247 20.19 -13.56 8.31
N LEU A 248 20.49 -12.33 7.87
CA LEU A 248 19.92 -11.10 8.43
C LEU A 248 18.54 -10.84 7.81
N VAL A 249 17.51 -10.90 8.64
CA VAL A 249 16.13 -10.58 8.26
C VAL A 249 15.73 -9.27 8.93
N PHE A 250 15.28 -8.31 8.14
CA PHE A 250 14.69 -7.08 8.63
C PHE A 250 13.20 -7.07 8.32
N LEU A 251 12.39 -6.95 9.38
CA LEU A 251 10.94 -6.94 9.31
C LEU A 251 10.41 -5.61 9.84
N TRP A 252 9.48 -5.00 9.13
CA TRP A 252 8.79 -3.83 9.64
C TRP A 252 7.28 -3.90 9.47
N GLY A 253 6.57 -3.39 10.49
CA GLY A 253 5.17 -3.08 10.36
C GLY A 253 5.01 -1.86 9.47
N ARG A 254 4.56 -0.73 10.01
CA ARG A 254 4.32 0.45 9.19
C ARG A 254 5.49 1.43 9.17
N MET A 255 6.29 1.39 8.11
CA MET A 255 7.41 2.31 7.91
C MET A 255 7.02 3.53 7.08
N LYS A 256 7.57 4.70 7.43
CA LYS A 256 7.38 5.94 6.69
C LYS A 256 8.42 6.03 5.57
N GLY A 257 8.07 6.71 4.49
CA GLY A 257 9.04 7.13 3.47
C GLY A 257 10.26 7.80 4.10
N GLY A 258 11.43 7.63 3.49
CA GLY A 258 12.72 8.10 4.01
C GLY A 258 13.38 7.07 4.93
N ARG A 259 12.67 6.57 5.96
CA ARG A 259 13.21 5.52 6.85
C ARG A 259 13.45 4.20 6.11
N GLU A 260 12.54 3.83 5.21
CA GLU A 260 12.70 2.64 4.36
C GLU A 260 13.96 2.71 3.50
N HIS A 261 14.30 3.89 2.99
CA HIS A 261 15.47 4.07 2.15
C HIS A 261 16.75 3.86 2.96
N PHE A 262 16.77 4.36 4.20
CA PHE A 262 17.89 4.13 5.13
C PHE A 262 18.02 2.65 5.54
N VAL A 263 16.91 1.98 5.81
CA VAL A 263 16.91 0.53 6.13
C VAL A 263 17.38 -0.29 4.93
N LYS A 264 16.85 -0.04 3.73
CA LYS A 264 17.28 -0.75 2.51
C LYS A 264 18.75 -0.48 2.19
N ARG A 265 19.22 0.75 2.40
CA ARG A 265 20.64 1.09 2.30
C ARG A 265 21.50 0.24 3.24
N PHE A 266 21.07 0.06 4.48
CA PHE A 266 21.78 -0.79 5.44
C PHE A 266 21.70 -2.28 5.07
N VAL A 267 20.48 -2.82 4.90
CA VAL A 267 20.26 -4.28 4.81
C VAL A 267 20.55 -4.81 3.41
N ASN A 268 20.11 -4.13 2.36
CA ASN A 268 20.33 -4.56 0.98
C ASN A 268 21.69 -4.07 0.48
N ASP A 269 21.91 -2.75 0.43
CA ASP A 269 23.06 -2.19 -0.29
C ASP A 269 24.40 -2.40 0.45
N ALA A 270 24.44 -2.21 1.77
CA ALA A 270 25.66 -2.36 2.57
C ALA A 270 25.86 -3.80 3.06
N PHE A 271 24.79 -4.44 3.57
CA PHE A 271 24.87 -5.78 4.13
C PHE A 271 24.70 -6.88 3.08
N GLY A 272 24.06 -6.62 1.94
CA GLY A 272 23.90 -7.60 0.85
C GLY A 272 22.80 -8.66 1.10
N SER A 273 21.89 -8.43 2.05
CA SER A 273 20.77 -9.34 2.32
C SER A 273 19.60 -9.07 1.39
N VAL A 274 18.94 -10.14 0.92
CA VAL A 274 17.66 -10.05 0.20
C VAL A 274 16.44 -9.89 1.13
N ASN A 275 16.64 -9.98 2.45
CA ASN A 275 15.54 -10.07 3.42
C ASN A 275 15.17 -8.74 4.08
N THR A 276 14.43 -7.93 3.34
CA THR A 276 13.80 -6.69 3.80
C THR A 276 12.31 -6.73 3.53
N HIS A 277 11.50 -6.99 4.56
CA HIS A 277 10.08 -7.31 4.39
C HIS A 277 9.16 -6.31 5.12
N GLY A 278 8.19 -5.76 4.37
CA GLY A 278 7.16 -4.86 4.90
C GLY A 278 5.77 -5.52 5.00
N HIS A 279 4.90 -4.98 5.86
CA HIS A 279 3.54 -5.52 6.10
C HIS A 279 2.50 -5.30 4.98
N THR A 280 2.90 -4.78 3.81
CA THR A 280 1.95 -4.24 2.81
C THR A 280 0.92 -5.27 2.35
N THR A 281 1.29 -6.54 2.18
CA THR A 281 0.38 -7.62 1.74
C THR A 281 -0.80 -7.84 2.67
N VAL A 282 -0.61 -7.74 3.98
CA VAL A 282 -1.65 -7.95 4.99
C VAL A 282 -2.63 -6.77 5.08
N CYS A 283 -2.22 -5.61 4.57
CA CYS A 283 -2.95 -4.35 4.74
C CYS A 283 -3.58 -3.85 3.45
N GLN A 284 -2.80 -3.73 2.38
CA GLN A 284 -3.21 -3.08 1.13
C GLN A 284 -2.76 -3.83 -0.12
N GLY A 285 -2.19 -5.04 0.02
CA GLY A 285 -1.66 -5.81 -1.09
C GLY A 285 -2.65 -5.86 -2.25
N SER A 286 -3.89 -6.25 -1.96
CA SER A 286 -4.94 -6.35 -2.97
C SER A 286 -5.25 -5.04 -3.69
N LEU A 287 -5.30 -3.89 -3.00
CA LEU A 287 -5.48 -2.58 -3.69
C LEU A 287 -4.36 -2.31 -4.69
N TYR A 288 -3.12 -2.52 -4.27
CA TYR A 288 -1.94 -2.27 -5.11
C TYR A 288 -1.81 -3.27 -6.27
N PHE A 289 -2.12 -4.54 -6.04
CA PHE A 289 -2.04 -5.57 -7.06
C PHE A 289 -3.17 -5.44 -8.08
N THR A 290 -4.39 -5.07 -7.64
CA THR A 290 -5.47 -4.69 -8.55
C THR A 290 -5.08 -3.47 -9.36
N GLY A 291 -4.55 -2.41 -8.74
CA GLY A 291 -4.11 -1.22 -9.47
C GLY A 291 -2.97 -1.50 -10.45
N LYS A 292 -2.03 -2.37 -10.09
CA LYS A 292 -0.98 -2.83 -10.99
C LYS A 292 -1.58 -3.56 -12.19
N ALA A 293 -2.40 -4.58 -11.95
CA ALA A 293 -3.03 -5.40 -13.00
C ALA A 293 -3.89 -4.56 -13.96
N MET A 294 -4.66 -3.60 -13.44
CA MET A 294 -5.53 -2.74 -14.24
C MET A 294 -4.79 -1.65 -15.02
N SER A 295 -3.52 -1.39 -14.72
CA SER A 295 -2.71 -0.36 -15.39
C SER A 295 -1.59 -0.94 -16.24
N GLU A 296 -1.48 -2.26 -16.38
CA GLU A 296 -0.48 -2.89 -17.26
C GLU A 296 -0.70 -2.48 -18.72
N GLN A 297 0.41 -2.27 -19.41
CA GLN A 297 0.49 -1.89 -20.81
C GLN A 297 1.14 -3.04 -21.57
N TRP A 298 0.66 -3.29 -22.78
CA TRP A 298 1.28 -4.24 -23.69
C TRP A 298 2.44 -3.54 -24.39
N ASP A 299 3.68 -3.86 -24.01
CA ASP A 299 4.87 -3.20 -24.57
C ASP A 299 6.12 -4.09 -24.42
N TYR A 300 7.21 -3.69 -25.07
CA TYR A 300 8.51 -4.33 -24.95
C TYR A 300 9.11 -4.12 -23.56
N ASP A 301 9.50 -5.21 -22.88
CA ASP A 301 10.28 -5.14 -21.64
C ASP A 301 11.79 -5.29 -21.97
N PRO A 302 12.60 -4.23 -21.81
CA PRO A 302 14.04 -4.30 -22.10
C PRO A 302 14.82 -5.29 -21.25
N LYS A 303 14.33 -5.62 -20.04
CA LYS A 303 14.99 -6.57 -19.14
C LYS A 303 14.71 -8.01 -19.55
N ALA A 304 13.46 -8.30 -19.95
CA ALA A 304 13.05 -9.62 -20.40
C ALA A 304 13.37 -9.87 -21.88
N LYS A 305 13.60 -8.80 -22.65
CA LYS A 305 13.83 -8.80 -24.10
C LYS A 305 12.67 -9.41 -24.90
N GLU A 306 11.45 -9.21 -24.43
CA GLU A 306 10.23 -9.72 -25.05
C GLU A 306 9.08 -8.72 -24.87
N VAL A 307 8.07 -8.79 -25.73
CA VAL A 307 6.81 -8.05 -25.55
C VAL A 307 5.94 -8.80 -24.54
N LYS A 308 5.47 -8.09 -23.53
CA LYS A 308 4.57 -8.65 -22.51
C LYS A 308 3.78 -7.53 -21.83
N TRP A 309 2.88 -7.92 -20.92
CA TRP A 309 2.27 -6.99 -19.98
C TRP A 309 3.35 -6.41 -19.06
N THR A 310 3.57 -5.11 -19.16
CA THR A 310 4.58 -4.35 -18.43
C THR A 310 4.03 -2.98 -18.01
N GLY A 311 4.81 -2.15 -17.33
CA GLY A 311 4.42 -0.76 -17.01
C GLY A 311 3.32 -0.58 -15.96
N GLY A 312 2.73 -1.66 -15.42
CA GLY A 312 1.73 -1.58 -14.36
C GLY A 312 2.25 -0.86 -13.11
N LYS A 313 1.47 0.09 -12.59
CA LYS A 313 1.86 0.92 -11.45
C LYS A 313 1.41 0.30 -10.14
N LYS A 314 2.33 0.16 -9.16
CA LYS A 314 1.99 -0.18 -7.76
C LYS A 314 1.29 1.00 -7.09
N ALA A 315 0.04 1.25 -7.46
CA ALA A 315 -0.81 2.32 -6.97
C ALA A 315 -2.27 1.83 -6.82
N TYR A 316 -3.13 2.71 -6.32
CA TYR A 316 -4.58 2.53 -6.35
C TYR A 316 -5.22 3.92 -6.45
N TRP A 317 -6.41 3.98 -7.03
CA TRP A 317 -7.18 5.22 -7.18
C TRP A 317 -8.00 5.51 -5.93
N GLN A 318 -8.37 6.77 -5.75
CA GLN A 318 -9.29 7.22 -4.72
C GLN A 318 -10.23 8.28 -5.29
N ALA A 319 -11.40 8.45 -4.67
CA ALA A 319 -12.33 9.49 -5.09
C ALA A 319 -11.72 10.89 -4.92
N ASP A 320 -11.89 11.74 -5.94
CA ASP A 320 -11.73 13.18 -5.81
C ASP A 320 -12.87 13.77 -4.97
N THR A 321 -12.80 13.53 -3.66
CA THR A 321 -13.81 13.95 -2.67
C THR A 321 -14.04 15.47 -2.59
N GLY A 322 -13.23 16.28 -3.29
CA GLY A 322 -13.45 17.72 -3.39
C GLY A 322 -14.43 18.11 -4.51
N ASN A 323 -14.61 17.27 -5.53
CA ASN A 323 -15.41 17.58 -6.72
C ASN A 323 -16.44 16.49 -7.09
N ALA A 324 -16.41 15.32 -6.44
CA ALA A 324 -17.38 14.25 -6.67
C ALA A 324 -18.79 14.65 -6.20
N GLU A 325 -19.81 14.28 -6.98
CA GLU A 325 -21.22 14.52 -6.66
C GLU A 325 -21.83 13.33 -5.91
N PHE A 326 -21.34 12.12 -6.17
CA PHE A 326 -21.75 10.91 -5.45
C PHE A 326 -20.58 10.00 -5.14
N VAL A 327 -20.49 9.51 -3.90
CA VAL A 327 -19.44 8.56 -3.51
C VAL A 327 -20.05 7.39 -2.74
N ILE A 328 -19.79 6.16 -3.21
CA ILE A 328 -20.02 4.94 -2.45
C ILE A 328 -18.73 4.60 -1.73
N PHE A 329 -18.72 4.73 -0.40
CA PHE A 329 -17.61 4.24 0.41
C PHE A 329 -17.83 2.77 0.75
N VAL A 330 -16.94 1.88 0.28
CA VAL A 330 -17.03 0.43 0.52
C VAL A 330 -15.85 0.00 1.38
N GLY A 331 -16.13 -0.46 2.60
CA GLY A 331 -15.07 -0.78 3.58
C GLY A 331 -14.09 0.38 3.81
N SER A 332 -14.56 1.61 3.63
CA SER A 332 -13.80 2.86 3.67
C SER A 332 -14.50 3.82 4.65
N SER A 333 -13.76 4.32 5.64
CA SER A 333 -14.33 5.16 6.72
C SER A 333 -13.57 6.49 6.85
N PRO A 334 -13.76 7.46 5.92
CA PRO A 334 -13.02 8.73 5.87
C PRO A 334 -13.09 9.58 7.15
N PHE A 335 -14.14 9.44 7.97
CA PHE A 335 -14.30 10.24 9.20
C PHE A 335 -13.58 9.68 10.43
N GLU A 336 -13.15 8.42 10.43
CA GLU A 336 -12.60 7.77 11.64
C GLU A 336 -11.38 6.88 11.39
N ALA A 337 -11.31 6.19 10.25
CA ALA A 337 -10.34 5.12 10.00
C ALA A 337 -9.84 5.09 8.55
N ASN A 338 -9.37 6.22 8.04
CA ASN A 338 -8.75 6.35 6.73
C ASN A 338 -7.40 7.11 6.80
N TYR A 339 -6.72 7.28 5.67
CA TYR A 339 -5.51 8.08 5.58
C TYR A 339 -5.79 9.54 5.89
N GLY A 340 -5.34 9.96 7.07
CA GLY A 340 -5.30 11.37 7.45
C GLY A 340 -6.67 11.98 7.36
N PRO A 341 -7.56 11.66 8.32
CA PRO A 341 -8.95 12.09 8.30
C PRO A 341 -9.14 13.53 7.82
N PRO A 342 -8.34 14.54 8.25
CA PRO A 342 -8.57 15.92 7.85
C PRO A 342 -8.58 16.15 6.33
N GLY A 343 -7.71 15.49 5.56
CA GLY A 343 -7.61 15.72 4.13
C GLY A 343 -8.87 15.34 3.35
N ARG A 344 -9.47 14.20 3.69
CA ARG A 344 -10.71 13.70 3.05
C ARG A 344 -11.96 14.18 3.77
N SER A 345 -11.98 14.10 5.10
CA SER A 345 -13.17 14.41 5.89
C SER A 345 -13.60 15.86 5.74
N VAL A 346 -12.67 16.82 5.63
CA VAL A 346 -13.01 18.23 5.40
C VAL A 346 -13.69 18.41 4.04
N ARG A 347 -13.16 17.78 2.99
CA ARG A 347 -13.73 17.85 1.64
C ARG A 347 -15.12 17.23 1.58
N VAL A 348 -15.28 16.03 2.14
CA VAL A 348 -16.59 15.35 2.23
C VAL A 348 -17.57 16.18 3.08
N THR A 349 -17.15 16.72 4.22
CA THR A 349 -18.01 17.57 5.07
C THR A 349 -18.49 18.82 4.33
N ASN A 350 -17.60 19.47 3.59
CA ASN A 350 -17.95 20.64 2.77
C ASN A 350 -18.92 20.26 1.64
N GLY A 351 -18.69 19.13 0.97
CA GLY A 351 -19.59 18.62 -0.06
C GLY A 351 -20.99 18.33 0.48
N LEU A 352 -21.09 17.60 1.60
CA LEU A 352 -22.35 17.27 2.26
C LEU A 352 -23.10 18.52 2.76
N SER A 353 -22.41 19.40 3.49
CA SER A 353 -23.05 20.59 4.11
C SER A 353 -23.52 21.63 3.09
N ARG A 354 -22.92 21.67 1.91
CA ARG A 354 -23.32 22.55 0.81
C ARG A 354 -24.29 21.88 -0.18
N GLY A 355 -24.67 20.63 0.05
CA GLY A 355 -25.54 19.87 -0.85
C GLY A 355 -24.90 19.52 -2.21
N MET A 356 -23.57 19.61 -2.33
CA MET A 356 -22.84 19.30 -3.56
C MET A 356 -22.47 17.82 -3.70
N MET A 357 -22.51 17.07 -2.58
CA MET A 357 -22.16 15.66 -2.54
C MET A 357 -23.22 14.88 -1.79
N LYS A 358 -23.50 13.67 -2.27
CA LYS A 358 -24.26 12.64 -1.58
C LYS A 358 -23.37 11.41 -1.41
N ILE A 359 -23.46 10.73 -0.26
CA ILE A 359 -22.62 9.54 0.00
C ILE A 359 -23.48 8.34 0.38
N ALA A 360 -23.05 7.16 -0.05
CA ALA A 360 -23.52 5.87 0.43
C ALA A 360 -22.37 5.13 1.13
N VAL A 361 -22.70 4.26 2.07
CA VAL A 361 -21.69 3.48 2.81
C VAL A 361 -22.08 2.01 2.81
N ILE A 362 -21.17 1.17 2.34
CA ILE A 362 -21.28 -0.28 2.43
C ILE A 362 -20.23 -0.75 3.45
N ASP A 363 -20.70 -1.13 4.62
CA ASP A 363 -19.89 -1.52 5.76
C ASP A 363 -20.75 -2.38 6.70
N PRO A 364 -20.28 -3.55 7.18
CA PRO A 364 -21.03 -4.35 8.17
C PRO A 364 -21.39 -3.56 9.43
N ARG A 365 -20.59 -2.55 9.78
CA ARG A 365 -20.78 -1.70 10.97
C ARG A 365 -21.40 -0.36 10.58
N PHE A 366 -22.36 0.12 11.37
CA PHE A 366 -22.83 1.50 11.29
C PHE A 366 -21.74 2.46 11.80
N SER A 367 -20.85 2.86 10.91
CA SER A 367 -19.69 3.73 11.17
C SER A 367 -20.09 5.20 11.36
N LYS A 368 -19.17 6.07 11.82
CA LYS A 368 -19.44 7.53 11.84
C LYS A 368 -19.62 8.05 10.42
N THR A 369 -18.93 7.46 9.46
CA THR A 369 -19.15 7.71 8.02
C THR A 369 -20.58 7.32 7.62
N ALA A 370 -21.07 6.13 8.01
CA ALA A 370 -22.44 5.69 7.73
C ALA A 370 -23.50 6.62 8.35
N SER A 371 -23.24 7.20 9.53
CA SER A 371 -24.14 8.17 10.17
C SER A 371 -24.36 9.47 9.36
N LYS A 372 -23.52 9.72 8.34
CA LYS A 372 -23.61 10.86 7.43
C LYS A 372 -24.10 10.45 6.04
N ALA A 373 -24.34 9.17 5.82
CA ALA A 373 -24.70 8.64 4.51
C ALA A 373 -26.20 8.79 4.25
N TRP A 374 -26.52 9.01 2.98
CA TRP A 374 -27.89 8.88 2.50
C TRP A 374 -28.39 7.44 2.61
N LYS A 375 -27.49 6.46 2.40
CA LYS A 375 -27.80 5.04 2.49
C LYS A 375 -26.65 4.28 3.12
N TRP A 376 -26.97 3.44 4.10
CA TRP A 376 -26.05 2.48 4.69
C TRP A 376 -26.49 1.07 4.34
N ILE A 377 -25.55 0.24 3.88
CA ILE A 377 -25.75 -1.16 3.56
C ILE A 377 -24.93 -2.03 4.54
N PRO A 378 -25.58 -2.77 5.45
CA PRO A 378 -24.92 -3.68 6.39
C PRO A 378 -24.54 -5.00 5.71
N ILE A 379 -23.58 -4.97 4.79
CA ILE A 379 -23.16 -6.14 4.02
C ILE A 379 -22.47 -7.20 4.90
N LYS A 380 -22.60 -8.48 4.52
CA LYS A 380 -21.82 -9.57 5.10
C LYS A 380 -20.32 -9.42 4.74
N PRO A 381 -19.38 -9.41 5.70
CA PRO A 381 -17.96 -9.22 5.41
C PRO A 381 -17.40 -10.22 4.40
N GLY A 382 -16.62 -9.73 3.42
CA GLY A 382 -15.95 -10.56 2.42
C GLY A 382 -16.79 -10.89 1.18
N THR A 383 -18.05 -10.42 1.15
CA THR A 383 -19.00 -10.63 0.04
C THR A 383 -19.16 -9.40 -0.86
N GLU A 384 -18.32 -8.38 -0.67
CA GLU A 384 -18.44 -7.10 -1.38
C GLU A 384 -18.28 -7.25 -2.89
N GLY A 385 -17.53 -8.25 -3.37
CA GLY A 385 -17.44 -8.59 -4.79
C GLY A 385 -18.77 -9.02 -5.41
N ALA A 386 -19.59 -9.79 -4.68
CA ALA A 386 -20.93 -10.20 -5.15
C ALA A 386 -21.86 -8.99 -5.28
N PHE A 387 -21.79 -8.04 -4.35
CA PHE A 387 -22.56 -6.79 -4.44
C PHE A 387 -22.17 -5.98 -5.68
N ALA A 388 -20.87 -5.88 -5.96
CA ALA A 388 -20.38 -5.19 -7.15
C ALA A 388 -20.84 -5.89 -8.44
N LEU A 389 -20.78 -7.22 -8.52
CA LEU A 389 -21.28 -7.99 -9.66
C LEU A 389 -22.79 -7.79 -9.89
N ALA A 390 -23.59 -7.76 -8.82
CA ALA A 390 -25.02 -7.47 -8.94
C ALA A 390 -25.30 -6.05 -9.49
N MET A 391 -24.53 -5.05 -9.05
CA MET A 391 -24.60 -3.70 -9.62
C MET A 391 -24.16 -3.67 -11.08
N ILE A 392 -23.05 -4.34 -11.43
CA ILE A 392 -22.55 -4.44 -12.82
C ILE A 392 -23.64 -5.00 -13.72
N ARG A 393 -24.25 -6.12 -13.33
CA ARG A 393 -25.35 -6.75 -14.05
C ARG A 393 -26.48 -5.77 -14.30
N TRP A 394 -26.97 -5.12 -13.25
CA TRP A 394 -28.06 -4.15 -13.37
C TRP A 394 -27.70 -2.98 -14.29
N ILE A 395 -26.49 -2.43 -14.17
CA ILE A 395 -26.02 -1.31 -15.00
C ILE A 395 -25.97 -1.70 -16.48
N ILE A 396 -25.49 -2.90 -16.79
CA ILE A 396 -25.41 -3.40 -18.17
C ILE A 396 -26.80 -3.68 -18.74
N GLU A 397 -27.65 -4.44 -18.02
CA GLU A 397 -29.02 -4.77 -18.45
C GLU A 397 -29.88 -3.51 -18.67
N ASN A 398 -29.65 -2.45 -17.89
CA ASN A 398 -30.38 -1.18 -18.00
C ASN A 398 -29.68 -0.14 -18.90
N LYS A 399 -28.56 -0.49 -19.56
CA LYS A 399 -27.79 0.40 -20.44
C LYS A 399 -27.39 1.72 -19.76
N ARG A 400 -26.98 1.65 -18.50
CA ARG A 400 -26.58 2.80 -17.65
C ARG A 400 -25.06 2.99 -17.58
N TYR A 401 -24.31 2.36 -18.49
CA TYR A 401 -22.87 2.50 -18.63
C TYR A 401 -22.52 3.58 -19.67
N ASP A 402 -21.29 4.11 -19.61
CA ASP A 402 -20.74 5.04 -20.59
C ASP A 402 -20.27 4.26 -21.84
N ALA A 403 -21.19 4.08 -22.78
CA ALA A 403 -20.94 3.33 -24.01
C ALA A 403 -19.82 3.95 -24.86
N ARG A 404 -19.73 5.29 -24.88
CA ARG A 404 -18.73 6.02 -25.66
C ARG A 404 -17.33 5.78 -25.11
N TYR A 405 -17.17 5.95 -23.79
CA TYR A 405 -15.90 5.65 -23.13
C TYR A 405 -15.47 4.18 -23.33
N LEU A 406 -16.38 3.24 -23.14
CA LEU A 406 -16.07 1.80 -23.24
C LEU A 406 -15.76 1.37 -24.68
N ALA A 407 -16.24 2.09 -25.70
CA ALA A 407 -15.96 1.78 -27.09
C ALA A 407 -14.49 2.06 -27.46
N ASN A 408 -13.85 3.02 -26.78
CA ASN A 408 -12.46 3.42 -27.04
C ASN A 408 -11.48 2.28 -26.79
N ALA A 409 -10.96 1.69 -27.87
CA ALA A 409 -10.08 0.52 -27.82
C ALA A 409 -8.59 0.89 -27.70
N ASN A 410 -8.23 2.13 -27.99
CA ASN A 410 -6.85 2.63 -27.92
C ASN A 410 -6.77 4.10 -27.48
N LYS A 411 -5.52 4.54 -27.26
CA LYS A 411 -5.20 5.90 -26.84
C LYS A 411 -5.67 6.99 -27.81
N ALA A 412 -5.58 6.74 -29.13
CA ALA A 412 -6.05 7.67 -30.15
C ALA A 412 -7.56 7.91 -30.08
N ALA A 413 -8.36 6.86 -29.85
CA ALA A 413 -9.81 6.97 -29.72
C ALA A 413 -10.21 7.75 -28.47
N ALA A 414 -9.61 7.41 -27.32
CA ALA A 414 -9.80 8.19 -26.09
C ALA A 414 -9.46 9.68 -26.29
N LYS A 415 -8.33 9.99 -26.96
CA LYS A 415 -7.96 11.37 -27.27
C LYS A 415 -8.97 12.07 -28.18
N ALA A 416 -9.47 11.39 -29.22
CA ALA A 416 -10.48 11.93 -30.12
C ALA A 416 -11.79 12.24 -29.39
N ASP A 417 -12.13 11.43 -28.38
CA ASP A 417 -13.31 11.61 -27.54
C ASP A 417 -13.13 12.58 -26.37
N GLY A 418 -11.91 13.05 -26.11
CA GLY A 418 -11.60 13.89 -24.95
C GLY A 418 -11.59 13.11 -23.62
N GLU A 419 -11.36 11.80 -23.68
CA GLU A 419 -11.20 10.94 -22.51
C GLU A 419 -9.73 10.91 -22.05
N PRO A 420 -9.47 10.90 -20.72
CA PRO A 420 -8.12 10.82 -20.19
C PRO A 420 -7.51 9.41 -20.37
N THR A 421 -8.36 8.38 -20.50
CA THR A 421 -7.96 6.97 -20.54
C THR A 421 -8.84 6.18 -21.51
N TRP A 422 -8.45 4.92 -21.78
CA TRP A 422 -9.20 3.93 -22.55
C TRP A 422 -9.25 2.60 -21.80
N SER A 423 -9.96 1.62 -22.33
CA SER A 423 -10.06 0.29 -21.72
C SER A 423 -9.94 -0.84 -22.74
N ASN A 424 -9.87 -2.07 -22.26
CA ASN A 424 -9.90 -3.26 -23.08
C ASN A 424 -11.32 -3.83 -23.30
N ALA A 425 -12.37 -3.07 -22.96
CA ALA A 425 -13.76 -3.54 -22.97
C ALA A 425 -14.17 -4.21 -24.30
N THR A 426 -13.68 -3.69 -25.43
CA THR A 426 -14.01 -4.16 -26.79
C THR A 426 -13.02 -5.17 -27.36
N TRP A 427 -11.90 -5.44 -26.67
CA TRP A 427 -10.88 -6.36 -27.17
C TRP A 427 -11.38 -7.80 -27.14
N LEU A 428 -11.06 -8.55 -28.19
CA LEU A 428 -11.53 -9.91 -28.35
C LEU A 428 -10.66 -10.91 -27.59
N VAL A 429 -11.31 -11.75 -26.80
CA VAL A 429 -10.75 -12.86 -26.03
C VAL A 429 -11.15 -14.16 -26.71
N LYS A 430 -10.18 -15.06 -26.93
CA LYS A 430 -10.44 -16.39 -27.46
C LYS A 430 -11.12 -17.25 -26.40
N ILE A 431 -12.14 -17.99 -26.81
CA ILE A 431 -12.88 -18.91 -25.95
C ILE A 431 -12.49 -20.34 -26.34
N ASP A 432 -12.13 -21.15 -25.35
CA ASP A 432 -11.81 -22.56 -25.59
C ASP A 432 -13.07 -23.40 -25.87
N GLU A 433 -12.88 -24.67 -26.21
CA GLU A 433 -13.97 -25.59 -26.52
C GLU A 433 -14.90 -25.85 -25.33
N GLN A 434 -14.41 -25.65 -24.11
CA GLN A 434 -15.17 -25.79 -22.86
C GLN A 434 -15.92 -24.50 -22.49
N GLY A 435 -15.77 -23.43 -23.27
CA GLY A 435 -16.41 -22.14 -23.03
C GLY A 435 -15.61 -21.21 -22.12
N ASN A 436 -14.39 -21.56 -21.71
CA ASN A 436 -13.58 -20.73 -20.82
C ASN A 436 -12.81 -19.66 -21.61
N PRO A 437 -12.64 -18.45 -21.02
CA PRO A 437 -11.84 -17.40 -21.61
C PRO A 437 -10.34 -17.71 -21.54
N GLY A 438 -9.66 -17.55 -22.67
CA GLY A 438 -8.21 -17.74 -22.82
C GLY A 438 -7.46 -16.43 -23.09
N LYS A 439 -6.51 -16.47 -24.03
CA LYS A 439 -5.71 -15.30 -24.43
C LYS A 439 -6.53 -14.35 -25.32
N PHE A 440 -6.16 -13.08 -25.34
CA PHE A 440 -6.62 -12.14 -26.36
C PHE A 440 -6.31 -12.66 -27.78
N LEU A 441 -7.23 -12.42 -28.71
CA LEU A 441 -7.02 -12.69 -30.13
C LEU A 441 -5.98 -11.70 -30.71
N ARG A 442 -5.11 -12.19 -31.58
CA ARG A 442 -4.15 -11.37 -32.32
C ARG A 442 -4.53 -11.23 -33.79
N ALA A 443 -4.25 -10.06 -34.35
CA ALA A 443 -4.61 -9.73 -35.73
C ALA A 443 -3.99 -10.69 -36.78
N HIS A 444 -2.76 -11.17 -36.52
CA HIS A 444 -2.09 -12.11 -37.41
C HIS A 444 -2.72 -13.51 -37.40
N GLU A 445 -3.41 -13.90 -36.31
CA GLU A 445 -4.08 -15.21 -36.20
C GLU A 445 -5.28 -15.33 -37.15
N ILE A 446 -5.85 -14.19 -37.60
CA ILE A 446 -6.98 -14.12 -38.54
C ILE A 446 -6.61 -13.43 -39.86
N GLY A 447 -5.33 -13.14 -40.08
CA GLY A 447 -4.82 -12.59 -41.33
C GLY A 447 -5.21 -11.15 -41.66
N ILE A 448 -5.67 -10.34 -40.69
CA ILE A 448 -6.05 -8.94 -40.94
C ILE A 448 -4.86 -7.95 -40.82
N ALA A 449 -3.79 -8.35 -40.13
CA ALA A 449 -2.53 -7.62 -40.09
C ALA A 449 -1.38 -8.59 -39.74
N PRO A 450 -0.19 -8.45 -40.37
CA PRO A 450 0.97 -9.25 -40.02
C PRO A 450 1.56 -8.84 -38.65
N LEU A 451 2.46 -9.67 -38.11
CA LEU A 451 3.32 -9.26 -37.00
C LEU A 451 4.14 -8.03 -37.40
N GLN A 452 4.18 -7.03 -36.52
CA GLN A 452 4.94 -5.81 -36.78
C GLN A 452 6.36 -5.95 -36.24
N LYS A 453 7.36 -5.63 -37.06
CA LYS A 453 8.75 -5.48 -36.61
C LYS A 453 8.93 -4.08 -36.03
N ARG A 454 9.21 -3.98 -34.73
CA ARG A 454 9.48 -2.72 -34.03
C ARG A 454 10.91 -2.72 -33.48
N LYS A 455 11.42 -1.53 -33.20
CA LYS A 455 12.74 -1.32 -32.59
C LYS A 455 12.58 -0.73 -31.20
N ALA A 456 13.26 -1.33 -30.23
CA ALA A 456 13.39 -0.79 -28.89
C ALA A 456 14.35 0.43 -28.91
N THR A 457 14.37 1.19 -27.81
CA THR A 457 15.24 2.37 -27.67
C THR A 457 16.74 2.02 -27.76
N ASP A 458 17.12 0.79 -27.42
CA ASP A 458 18.50 0.28 -27.53
C ASP A 458 18.83 -0.32 -28.92
N GLY A 459 17.90 -0.23 -29.88
CA GLY A 459 18.05 -0.74 -31.24
C GLY A 459 17.64 -2.21 -31.40
N THR A 460 17.26 -2.93 -30.34
CA THR A 460 16.80 -4.32 -30.44
C THR A 460 15.54 -4.42 -31.26
N GLU A 461 15.55 -5.25 -32.31
CA GLU A 461 14.35 -5.57 -33.09
C GLU A 461 13.52 -6.64 -32.38
N TYR A 462 12.20 -6.46 -32.36
CA TYR A 462 11.26 -7.41 -31.78
C TYR A 462 9.96 -7.49 -32.57
N ASP A 463 9.27 -8.62 -32.43
CA ASP A 463 7.92 -8.81 -32.97
C ASP A 463 6.88 -8.21 -32.02
N TYR A 464 5.96 -7.43 -32.58
CA TYR A 464 4.85 -6.84 -31.87
C TYR A 464 3.53 -7.33 -32.47
N GLU A 465 2.68 -7.87 -31.60
CA GLU A 465 1.37 -8.38 -31.97
C GLU A 465 0.29 -7.32 -31.73
N LEU A 466 -0.59 -7.14 -32.71
CA LEU A 466 -1.79 -6.30 -32.57
C LEU A 466 -2.96 -7.10 -32.00
N PHE A 467 -3.80 -6.45 -31.21
CA PHE A 467 -5.07 -7.01 -30.73
C PHE A 467 -6.15 -6.87 -31.81
N VAL A 468 -7.35 -7.41 -31.54
CA VAL A 468 -8.50 -7.33 -32.44
C VAL A 468 -9.71 -6.81 -31.68
N VAL A 469 -10.48 -5.93 -32.32
CA VAL A 469 -11.86 -5.57 -31.96
C VAL A 469 -12.78 -5.89 -33.14
N LEU A 470 -14.10 -5.93 -32.92
CA LEU A 470 -15.07 -5.77 -34.01
C LEU A 470 -15.56 -4.33 -34.04
N LYS A 471 -15.84 -3.78 -35.22
CA LYS A 471 -16.64 -2.56 -35.38
C LYS A 471 -17.67 -2.84 -36.46
N ASP A 472 -18.94 -2.70 -36.14
CA ASP A 472 -20.06 -3.06 -37.01
C ASP A 472 -19.91 -4.50 -37.56
N GLY A 473 -19.47 -5.41 -36.69
CA GLY A 473 -19.23 -6.83 -37.00
C GLY A 473 -17.96 -7.13 -37.80
N LYS A 474 -17.17 -6.12 -38.18
CA LYS A 474 -15.93 -6.31 -38.97
C LYS A 474 -14.70 -6.28 -38.07
N PRO A 475 -13.75 -7.23 -38.21
CA PRO A 475 -12.55 -7.25 -37.39
C PRO A 475 -11.57 -6.14 -37.77
N ILE A 476 -11.08 -5.41 -36.77
CA ILE A 476 -10.11 -4.32 -36.91
C ILE A 476 -8.91 -4.63 -36.00
N ALA A 477 -7.70 -4.48 -36.53
CA ALA A 477 -6.47 -4.60 -35.76
C ALA A 477 -6.26 -3.35 -34.90
N VAL A 478 -5.90 -3.52 -33.64
CA VAL A 478 -5.68 -2.40 -32.71
C VAL A 478 -4.33 -2.51 -32.02
N ASP A 479 -3.57 -1.41 -32.06
CA ASP A 479 -2.49 -1.14 -31.12
C ASP A 479 -3.05 -0.28 -29.98
N PRO A 480 -3.06 -0.76 -28.73
CA PRO A 480 -3.56 0.02 -27.60
C PRO A 480 -2.82 1.35 -27.40
N ASN A 481 -1.56 1.42 -27.82
CA ASN A 481 -0.67 2.56 -27.58
C ASN A 481 -0.65 3.57 -28.75
N ASP A 482 -1.36 3.32 -29.85
CA ASP A 482 -1.43 4.26 -30.98
C ASP A 482 -2.11 5.57 -30.56
N GLU A 483 -1.46 6.71 -30.84
CA GLU A 483 -1.95 8.07 -30.54
C GLU A 483 -2.56 8.81 -31.74
N GLN A 484 -2.49 8.21 -32.93
CA GLN A 484 -2.83 8.85 -34.21
C GLN A 484 -4.08 8.27 -34.84
N ASN A 485 -4.30 6.95 -34.76
CA ASN A 485 -5.41 6.28 -35.45
C ASN A 485 -6.48 5.82 -34.46
N PRO A 486 -7.60 6.55 -34.31
CA PRO A 486 -8.70 6.15 -33.42
C PRO A 486 -9.29 4.79 -33.82
N VAL A 487 -9.39 3.89 -32.85
CA VAL A 487 -10.14 2.64 -33.01
C VAL A 487 -11.17 2.53 -31.90
N GLU A 488 -12.44 2.45 -32.30
CA GLU A 488 -13.55 2.06 -31.44
C GLU A 488 -13.99 0.64 -31.77
N GLY A 489 -14.59 -0.06 -30.81
CA GLY A 489 -15.13 -1.39 -31.02
C GLY A 489 -16.55 -1.61 -30.49
N ASP A 490 -17.15 -2.70 -30.95
CA ASP A 490 -18.44 -3.22 -30.52
C ASP A 490 -18.32 -3.74 -29.09
N LEU A 491 -19.23 -3.29 -28.23
CA LEU A 491 -19.16 -3.52 -26.78
C LEU A 491 -19.43 -4.97 -26.38
N PHE A 492 -20.48 -5.57 -26.93
CA PHE A 492 -20.92 -6.93 -26.61
C PHE A 492 -20.75 -7.79 -27.85
N VAL A 493 -19.63 -8.51 -27.90
CA VAL A 493 -19.32 -9.44 -28.99
C VAL A 493 -19.39 -10.84 -28.44
N ASP A 494 -20.13 -11.70 -29.14
CA ASP A 494 -20.15 -13.13 -28.91
C ASP A 494 -20.28 -13.87 -30.26
N THR A 495 -19.16 -14.16 -30.91
CA THR A 495 -19.17 -14.71 -32.28
C THR A 495 -17.99 -15.66 -32.55
N THR A 496 -17.92 -16.16 -33.79
CA THR A 496 -16.84 -16.99 -34.31
C THR A 496 -16.21 -16.29 -35.50
N LEU A 497 -14.89 -16.16 -35.50
CA LEU A 497 -14.11 -15.64 -36.62
C LEU A 497 -13.36 -16.78 -37.32
N LYS A 498 -12.97 -16.56 -38.56
CA LYS A 498 -12.15 -17.52 -39.32
C LYS A 498 -10.66 -17.23 -39.08
N GLY A 499 -9.92 -18.21 -38.57
CA GLY A 499 -8.47 -18.17 -38.44
C GLY A 499 -7.77 -18.18 -39.80
N ILE A 500 -6.50 -17.78 -39.80
CA ILE A 500 -5.64 -17.79 -40.99
C ILE A 500 -5.44 -19.20 -41.56
N ASP A 501 -5.54 -20.23 -40.70
CA ASP A 501 -5.52 -21.65 -41.07
C ASP A 501 -6.88 -22.18 -41.54
N GLY A 502 -7.89 -21.30 -41.61
CA GLY A 502 -9.26 -21.61 -41.99
C GLY A 502 -10.13 -22.17 -40.87
N LYS A 503 -9.59 -22.42 -39.67
CA LYS A 503 -10.36 -22.97 -38.55
C LYS A 503 -11.19 -21.90 -37.85
N PRO A 504 -12.37 -22.25 -37.30
CA PRO A 504 -13.15 -21.32 -36.50
C PRO A 504 -12.44 -21.00 -35.18
N ILE A 505 -12.42 -19.72 -34.81
CA ILE A 505 -11.94 -19.22 -33.51
C ILE A 505 -13.13 -18.54 -32.82
N ARG A 506 -13.58 -19.14 -31.71
CA ARG A 506 -14.64 -18.57 -30.89
C ARG A 506 -14.09 -17.38 -30.11
N VAL A 507 -14.79 -16.25 -30.13
CA VAL A 507 -14.37 -15.02 -29.45
C VAL A 507 -15.50 -14.30 -28.75
N LYS A 508 -15.15 -13.64 -27.64
CA LYS A 508 -16.01 -12.68 -26.92
C LYS A 508 -15.28 -11.38 -26.69
N SER A 509 -15.99 -10.25 -26.60
CA SER A 509 -15.38 -9.01 -26.08
C SER A 509 -15.12 -9.15 -24.57
N ALA A 510 -14.13 -8.43 -24.04
CA ALA A 510 -13.85 -8.45 -22.60
C ALA A 510 -15.05 -7.98 -21.76
N LEU A 511 -15.84 -7.02 -22.26
CA LEU A 511 -17.05 -6.56 -21.58
C LEU A 511 -18.17 -7.60 -21.61
N GLN A 512 -18.29 -8.40 -22.67
CA GLN A 512 -19.21 -9.54 -22.71
C GLN A 512 -18.86 -10.54 -21.61
N LEU A 513 -17.58 -10.84 -21.39
CA LEU A 513 -17.14 -11.72 -20.31
C LEU A 513 -17.45 -11.15 -18.92
N LEU A 514 -17.29 -9.84 -18.72
CA LEU A 514 -17.67 -9.18 -17.47
C LEU A 514 -19.19 -9.27 -17.22
N TYR A 515 -19.98 -9.09 -18.28
CA TYR A 515 -21.44 -9.23 -18.21
C TYR A 515 -21.84 -10.66 -17.84
N GLU A 516 -21.25 -11.67 -18.50
CA GLU A 516 -21.53 -13.07 -18.21
C GLU A 516 -21.14 -13.46 -16.77
N ALA A 517 -19.98 -13.01 -16.29
CA ALA A 517 -19.57 -13.21 -14.89
C ALA A 517 -20.58 -12.59 -13.91
N SER A 518 -21.15 -11.42 -14.25
CA SER A 518 -22.20 -10.79 -13.44
C SER A 518 -23.54 -11.54 -13.50
N CYS A 519 -23.74 -12.35 -14.53
CA CYS A 519 -24.94 -13.16 -14.78
C CYS A 519 -24.83 -14.60 -14.27
N GLU A 520 -23.68 -15.02 -13.71
CA GLU A 520 -23.52 -16.33 -13.05
C GLU A 520 -24.56 -16.56 -11.95
N HIS A 521 -25.06 -15.47 -11.35
CA HIS A 521 -26.18 -15.47 -10.44
C HIS A 521 -27.18 -14.36 -10.79
N THR A 522 -28.43 -14.57 -10.40
CA THR A 522 -29.48 -13.54 -10.36
C THR A 522 -29.12 -12.44 -9.35
N ILE A 523 -29.69 -11.24 -9.54
CA ILE A 523 -29.53 -10.15 -8.56
C ILE A 523 -30.04 -10.61 -7.17
N THR A 524 -31.07 -11.47 -7.13
CA THR A 524 -31.59 -12.08 -5.90
C THR A 524 -30.54 -12.95 -5.20
N GLU A 525 -29.94 -13.91 -5.92
CA GLU A 525 -28.91 -14.79 -5.37
C GLU A 525 -27.66 -14.00 -4.94
N TRP A 526 -27.25 -12.99 -5.70
CA TRP A 526 -26.18 -12.09 -5.27
C TRP A 526 -26.53 -11.35 -3.98
N ALA A 527 -27.76 -10.86 -3.86
CA ALA A 527 -28.24 -10.19 -2.65
C ALA A 527 -28.24 -11.14 -1.44
N GLU A 528 -28.63 -12.40 -1.63
CA GLU A 528 -28.60 -13.45 -0.61
C GLU A 528 -27.18 -13.74 -0.13
N ILE A 529 -26.21 -13.87 -1.05
CA ILE A 529 -24.78 -14.03 -0.70
C ILE A 529 -24.31 -12.87 0.19
N CYS A 530 -24.73 -11.65 -0.16
CA CYS A 530 -24.37 -10.43 0.55
C CYS A 530 -25.12 -10.24 1.89
N GLY A 531 -26.24 -10.95 2.09
CA GLY A 531 -27.17 -10.72 3.20
C GLY A 531 -27.89 -9.36 3.12
N VAL A 532 -28.20 -8.87 1.92
CA VAL A 532 -28.82 -7.56 1.68
C VAL A 532 -30.13 -7.68 0.89
N LYS A 533 -30.89 -6.59 0.77
CA LYS A 533 -32.12 -6.57 -0.05
C LYS A 533 -31.78 -6.26 -1.51
N VAL A 534 -32.44 -6.93 -2.45
CA VAL A 534 -32.35 -6.64 -3.89
C VAL A 534 -32.60 -5.16 -4.20
N GLY A 535 -33.60 -4.56 -3.54
CA GLY A 535 -33.92 -3.15 -3.71
C GLY A 535 -32.77 -2.21 -3.32
N ASP A 536 -31.91 -2.61 -2.39
CA ASP A 536 -30.75 -1.80 -2.01
C ASP A 536 -29.70 -1.75 -3.11
N ILE A 537 -29.48 -2.88 -3.80
CA ILE A 537 -28.56 -2.98 -4.94
C ILE A 537 -29.06 -2.11 -6.09
N ILE A 538 -30.34 -2.27 -6.47
CA ILE A 538 -30.96 -1.54 -7.58
C ILE A 538 -30.91 -0.03 -7.33
N VAL A 539 -31.36 0.42 -6.15
CA VAL A 539 -31.38 1.84 -5.79
C VAL A 539 -29.96 2.42 -5.80
N LEU A 540 -28.96 1.66 -5.37
CA LEU A 540 -27.59 2.14 -5.36
C LEU A 540 -26.98 2.20 -6.76
N ALA A 541 -27.25 1.21 -7.62
CA ALA A 541 -26.79 1.18 -9.01
C ALA A 541 -27.43 2.31 -9.86
N ASP A 542 -28.73 2.54 -9.67
CA ASP A 542 -29.43 3.65 -10.31
C ASP A 542 -28.86 5.00 -9.83
N GLU A 543 -28.73 5.18 -8.52
CA GLU A 543 -28.18 6.42 -7.98
C GLU A 543 -26.75 6.66 -8.44
N PHE A 544 -25.88 5.63 -8.39
CA PHE A 544 -24.49 5.72 -8.84
C PHE A 544 -24.37 6.23 -10.28
N THR A 545 -25.16 5.66 -11.19
CA THR A 545 -25.06 6.00 -12.61
C THR A 545 -25.71 7.34 -12.98
N LYS A 546 -26.59 7.92 -12.13
CA LYS A 546 -27.18 9.25 -12.37
C LYS A 546 -26.15 10.38 -12.40
N HIS A 547 -25.05 10.23 -11.68
CA HIS A 547 -24.01 11.27 -11.57
C HIS A 547 -22.90 11.11 -12.63
N GLY A 548 -23.00 10.12 -13.52
CA GLY A 548 -22.01 9.82 -14.56
C GLY A 548 -20.59 9.80 -14.00
N LYS A 549 -19.67 10.51 -14.66
CA LYS A 549 -18.24 10.56 -14.31
C LYS A 549 -17.90 11.24 -12.98
N LYS A 550 -18.88 11.86 -12.31
CA LYS A 550 -18.72 12.46 -10.97
C LYS A 550 -19.24 11.56 -9.85
N ALA A 551 -19.65 10.34 -10.17
CA ALA A 551 -19.86 9.27 -9.21
C ALA A 551 -18.56 8.50 -8.98
N VAL A 552 -18.31 8.00 -7.78
CA VAL A 552 -17.14 7.14 -7.50
C VAL A 552 -17.48 6.01 -6.54
N ALA A 553 -17.07 4.79 -6.87
CA ALA A 553 -16.99 3.69 -5.91
C ALA A 553 -15.60 3.68 -5.24
N ASP A 554 -15.51 4.22 -4.02
CA ASP A 554 -14.29 4.36 -3.25
C ASP A 554 -14.11 3.20 -2.26
N ILE A 555 -13.31 2.24 -2.68
CA ILE A 555 -12.97 1.08 -1.85
C ILE A 555 -11.73 1.36 -1.00
N HIS A 556 -11.67 0.72 0.16
CA HIS A 556 -10.44 0.73 0.96
C HIS A 556 -10.23 -0.61 1.69
N ARG A 557 -9.75 -0.55 2.94
CA ARG A 557 -9.15 -1.69 3.64
C ARG A 557 -10.16 -2.74 4.07
N GLY A 558 -11.39 -2.34 4.38
CA GLY A 558 -12.45 -3.29 4.70
C GLY A 558 -12.67 -4.30 3.57
N VAL A 559 -12.47 -3.89 2.32
CA VAL A 559 -12.62 -4.76 1.14
C VAL A 559 -11.33 -5.53 0.83
N SER A 560 -10.17 -4.86 0.96
CA SER A 560 -8.90 -5.39 0.48
C SER A 560 -8.21 -6.39 1.41
N GLN A 561 -8.61 -6.48 2.68
CA GLN A 561 -7.95 -7.33 3.69
C GLN A 561 -8.55 -8.74 3.80
N HIS A 562 -9.52 -9.08 2.95
CA HIS A 562 -10.03 -10.44 2.82
C HIS A 562 -9.11 -11.33 1.98
N SER A 563 -9.20 -12.65 2.15
CA SER A 563 -8.44 -13.63 1.36
C SER A 563 -8.74 -13.53 -0.14
N ASN A 564 -9.95 -13.14 -0.51
CA ASN A 564 -10.39 -12.84 -1.88
C ASN A 564 -10.26 -11.34 -2.26
N GLY A 565 -9.51 -10.55 -1.48
CA GLY A 565 -9.50 -9.08 -1.59
C GLY A 565 -9.10 -8.55 -2.97
N PHE A 566 -8.29 -9.27 -3.76
CA PHE A 566 -7.95 -8.86 -5.14
C PHE A 566 -9.20 -8.83 -6.02
N TYR A 567 -10.02 -9.89 -5.96
CA TYR A 567 -11.25 -10.02 -6.75
C TYR A 567 -12.30 -9.01 -6.30
N ASN A 568 -12.44 -8.78 -4.99
CA ASN A 568 -13.33 -7.75 -4.49
C ASN A 568 -12.92 -6.36 -5.02
N CYS A 569 -11.63 -6.00 -4.90
CA CYS A 569 -11.14 -4.73 -5.43
C CYS A 569 -11.35 -4.59 -6.94
N PHE A 570 -11.10 -5.66 -7.70
CA PHE A 570 -11.24 -5.66 -9.15
C PHE A 570 -12.70 -5.43 -9.57
N ALA A 571 -13.66 -6.14 -8.97
CA ALA A 571 -15.08 -5.98 -9.28
C ALA A 571 -15.58 -4.55 -9.01
N TRP A 572 -15.17 -3.93 -7.90
CA TRP A 572 -15.53 -2.54 -7.60
C TRP A 572 -14.85 -1.53 -8.53
N ASN A 573 -13.60 -1.78 -8.92
CA ASN A 573 -12.93 -0.94 -9.91
C ASN A 573 -13.59 -1.06 -11.29
N CYS A 574 -14.15 -2.21 -11.66
CA CYS A 574 -14.94 -2.37 -12.88
C CYS A 574 -16.20 -1.49 -12.88
N LEU A 575 -16.85 -1.24 -11.72
CA LEU A 575 -17.97 -0.28 -11.66
C LEU A 575 -17.56 1.14 -12.04
N ASN A 576 -16.41 1.61 -11.54
CA ASN A 576 -15.83 2.89 -11.94
C ASN A 576 -15.52 2.91 -13.45
N LEU A 577 -15.03 1.78 -14.00
CA LEU A 577 -14.75 1.64 -15.43
C LEU A 577 -16.02 1.77 -16.28
N LEU A 578 -17.13 1.16 -15.84
CA LEU A 578 -18.41 1.19 -16.57
C LEU A 578 -18.97 2.61 -16.76
N ILE A 579 -18.60 3.56 -15.90
CA ILE A 579 -19.03 4.97 -16.00
C ILE A 579 -17.91 5.91 -16.47
N GLY A 580 -16.76 5.36 -16.89
CA GLY A 580 -15.65 6.14 -17.48
C GLY A 580 -15.08 7.23 -16.57
N ASN A 581 -15.13 7.07 -15.24
CA ASN A 581 -14.79 8.14 -14.30
C ASN A 581 -13.29 8.22 -13.95
N TYR A 582 -12.44 7.39 -14.55
CA TYR A 582 -11.01 7.36 -14.26
C TYR A 582 -10.34 8.67 -14.67
N ASP A 583 -9.53 9.24 -13.77
CA ASP A 583 -8.77 10.47 -13.97
C ASP A 583 -9.59 11.71 -14.40
N TRP A 584 -10.92 11.65 -14.22
CA TRP A 584 -11.82 12.80 -14.35
C TRP A 584 -11.88 13.63 -13.06
N LYS A 585 -12.09 14.94 -13.19
CA LYS A 585 -12.37 15.81 -12.03
C LYS A 585 -13.67 15.39 -11.36
N GLY A 586 -13.61 15.08 -10.06
CA GLY A 586 -14.72 14.47 -9.32
C GLY A 586 -14.85 12.96 -9.50
N GLY A 587 -13.98 12.34 -10.31
CA GLY A 587 -13.94 10.91 -10.58
C GLY A 587 -12.94 10.15 -9.71
N PHE A 588 -12.53 8.99 -10.22
CA PHE A 588 -11.62 8.07 -9.53
C PHE A 588 -10.18 8.32 -9.98
N ILE A 589 -9.40 8.99 -9.14
CA ILE A 589 -8.12 9.60 -9.54
C ILE A 589 -6.93 8.89 -8.89
N GLN A 590 -5.85 8.80 -9.65
CA GLN A 590 -4.57 8.36 -9.11
C GLN A 590 -3.84 9.56 -8.47
N LYS A 591 -3.14 9.27 -7.37
CA LYS A 591 -2.26 10.23 -6.71
C LYS A 591 -1.10 10.67 -7.62
N SER A 592 -0.90 11.98 -7.76
CA SER A 592 0.28 12.60 -8.40
C SER A 592 0.94 13.62 -7.45
N GLU A 593 1.97 13.21 -6.71
CA GLU A 593 2.70 14.13 -5.80
C GLU A 593 4.21 13.85 -5.80
N TRP A 594 4.95 14.78 -5.21
CA TRP A 594 6.33 14.55 -4.79
C TRP A 594 6.38 13.49 -3.69
N ASN A 595 7.29 12.53 -3.82
CA ASN A 595 7.55 11.56 -2.78
C ASN A 595 8.49 12.13 -1.71
N ILE A 596 8.81 11.33 -0.70
CA ILE A 596 9.62 11.73 0.45
C ILE A 596 11.07 12.13 0.09
N THR A 597 11.58 11.71 -1.07
CA THR A 597 12.91 12.10 -1.56
C THR A 597 12.84 13.35 -2.45
N GLY A 598 11.69 14.02 -2.48
CA GLY A 598 11.41 15.12 -3.40
C GLY A 598 11.48 14.68 -4.86
N ASP A 599 11.18 13.41 -5.14
CA ASP A 599 11.10 12.89 -6.50
C ASP A 599 9.63 12.85 -6.96
N ARG A 600 9.39 13.12 -8.23
CA ARG A 600 8.09 13.05 -8.91
C ARG A 600 8.31 12.55 -10.33
N ASP A 601 7.39 11.72 -10.82
CA ASP A 601 7.40 11.24 -12.20
C ASP A 601 7.50 12.42 -13.19
N GLY A 602 8.40 12.30 -14.16
CA GLY A 602 8.65 13.33 -15.18
C GLY A 602 9.62 14.45 -14.78
N VAL A 603 10.10 14.49 -13.53
CA VAL A 603 11.09 15.48 -13.08
C VAL A 603 12.52 14.95 -13.30
N PRO A 604 13.39 15.67 -14.04
CA PRO A 604 14.79 15.30 -14.22
C PRO A 604 15.56 15.18 -12.90
N ILE A 605 16.58 14.31 -12.86
CA ILE A 605 17.28 13.95 -11.61
C ILE A 605 18.04 15.12 -10.99
N GLU A 606 18.55 16.02 -11.82
CA GLU A 606 19.24 17.26 -11.47
C GLU A 606 18.34 18.27 -10.76
N HIS A 607 17.01 18.14 -10.92
CA HIS A 607 16.02 18.98 -10.24
C HIS A 607 15.46 18.34 -8.97
N LYS A 608 15.94 17.15 -8.59
CA LYS A 608 15.49 16.45 -7.38
C LYS A 608 16.33 16.92 -6.19
N PRO A 609 15.72 17.31 -5.06
CA PRO A 609 16.43 17.85 -3.91
C PRO A 609 17.24 16.78 -3.15
N PHE A 610 16.89 15.49 -3.26
CA PHE A 610 17.60 14.40 -2.58
C PHE A 610 17.95 13.25 -3.54
N ILE A 611 19.18 13.25 -4.07
CA ILE A 611 19.66 12.22 -5.01
C ILE A 611 20.29 11.04 -4.26
N PHE A 612 19.45 10.14 -3.72
CA PHE A 612 19.92 8.99 -2.93
C PHE A 612 20.78 7.99 -3.73
N ARG A 613 20.56 7.87 -5.06
CA ARG A 613 21.26 6.91 -5.92
C ARG A 613 22.79 7.08 -5.92
N ASN A 614 23.27 8.31 -5.68
CA ASN A 614 24.70 8.64 -5.70
C ASN A 614 25.36 8.52 -4.31
N MET A 615 24.59 8.23 -3.26
CA MET A 615 25.08 8.28 -1.88
C MET A 615 25.69 6.96 -1.37
N HIS A 616 25.79 5.92 -2.20
CA HIS A 616 26.35 4.62 -1.79
C HIS A 616 27.42 4.09 -2.77
N PRO A 617 28.68 4.57 -2.67
CA PRO A 617 29.78 3.92 -3.37
C PRO A 617 29.91 2.45 -2.88
N GLY A 618 30.24 1.54 -3.79
CA GLY A 618 30.52 0.14 -3.43
C GLY A 618 29.33 -0.68 -2.92
N LYS A 619 28.10 -0.41 -3.38
CA LYS A 619 26.93 -1.23 -3.02
C LYS A 619 27.12 -2.69 -3.39
N LEU A 620 26.71 -3.61 -2.51
CA LEU A 620 26.62 -5.02 -2.83
C LEU A 620 25.44 -5.30 -3.78
N THR A 621 25.50 -6.45 -4.46
CA THR A 621 24.36 -6.99 -5.21
C THR A 621 23.72 -8.09 -4.38
N PRO A 622 22.59 -7.83 -3.69
CA PRO A 622 21.86 -8.88 -2.99
C PRO A 622 21.40 -9.95 -3.97
N PHE A 623 21.58 -11.22 -3.63
CA PHE A 623 21.11 -12.34 -4.43
C PHE A 623 20.74 -13.55 -3.56
N GLY A 624 20.02 -14.48 -4.18
CA GLY A 624 19.56 -15.71 -3.56
C GLY A 624 18.05 -15.70 -3.28
N ILE A 625 17.57 -16.79 -2.70
CA ILE A 625 16.14 -16.96 -2.40
C ILE A 625 15.78 -16.19 -1.11
N SER A 626 14.72 -15.40 -1.17
CA SER A 626 14.16 -14.72 0.00
C SER A 626 13.63 -15.71 1.05
N ILE A 627 13.69 -15.36 2.33
CA ILE A 627 13.17 -16.19 3.44
C ILE A 627 11.67 -16.48 3.27
N ILE A 628 10.94 -15.69 2.49
CA ILE A 628 9.51 -15.88 2.20
C ILE A 628 9.23 -16.42 0.78
N ARG A 629 10.26 -16.79 0.00
CA ARG A 629 10.12 -17.50 -1.29
C ARG A 629 9.17 -16.80 -2.28
N HIS A 630 9.15 -15.48 -2.26
CA HIS A 630 8.35 -14.67 -3.15
C HIS A 630 9.06 -14.47 -4.49
N GLU A 631 8.31 -14.28 -5.58
CA GLU A 631 8.82 -14.04 -6.95
C GLU A 631 9.82 -15.12 -7.45
N VAL A 632 9.77 -16.31 -6.84
CA VAL A 632 10.58 -17.46 -7.23
C VAL A 632 9.67 -18.67 -7.38
N LYS A 633 9.84 -19.39 -8.49
CA LYS A 633 9.20 -20.67 -8.75
C LYS A 633 10.03 -21.79 -8.12
N TYR A 634 9.38 -22.74 -7.44
CA TYR A 634 10.07 -23.77 -6.70
C TYR A 634 10.90 -24.68 -7.63
N GLU A 635 10.33 -25.02 -8.78
CA GLU A 635 10.94 -25.81 -9.85
C GLU A 635 12.14 -25.14 -10.52
N GLU A 636 12.39 -23.85 -10.29
CA GLU A 636 13.57 -23.15 -10.82
C GLU A 636 14.73 -23.09 -9.81
N THR A 637 14.64 -23.83 -8.70
CA THR A 637 15.61 -23.78 -7.60
C THR A 637 16.45 -25.05 -7.54
N THR A 638 17.65 -24.96 -6.98
CA THR A 638 18.54 -26.13 -6.79
C THR A 638 18.06 -27.06 -5.67
N ILE A 639 17.12 -26.61 -4.84
CA ILE A 639 16.50 -27.37 -3.76
C ILE A 639 15.15 -27.99 -4.17
N PHE A 640 14.80 -27.93 -5.45
CA PHE A 640 13.65 -28.64 -5.98
C PHE A 640 13.86 -30.14 -5.85
N SER A 641 12.86 -30.85 -5.33
CA SER A 641 12.90 -32.31 -5.20
C SER A 641 11.63 -32.94 -5.78
N ASN A 642 10.46 -32.56 -5.24
CA ASN A 642 9.14 -32.86 -5.78
C ASN A 642 8.08 -31.95 -5.13
N TYR A 643 6.84 -31.99 -5.60
CA TYR A 643 5.68 -31.40 -4.92
C TYR A 643 5.07 -32.36 -3.89
N PRO A 644 4.46 -31.83 -2.80
CA PRO A 644 4.44 -30.42 -2.39
C PRO A 644 5.77 -29.98 -1.75
N ALA A 645 6.11 -28.69 -1.89
CA ALA A 645 7.23 -28.09 -1.17
C ALA A 645 6.95 -28.04 0.36
N LYS A 646 8.01 -27.98 1.19
CA LYS A 646 7.89 -27.90 2.66
C LYS A 646 7.01 -26.73 3.14
N ARG A 647 7.12 -25.58 2.47
CA ARG A 647 6.24 -24.41 2.66
C ARG A 647 5.81 -23.88 1.30
N PRO A 648 4.69 -23.13 1.22
CA PRO A 648 4.27 -22.50 -0.03
C PRO A 648 5.35 -21.58 -0.63
N TRP A 649 5.43 -21.60 -1.95
CA TRP A 649 6.20 -20.69 -2.79
C TRP A 649 5.26 -19.76 -3.54
N TYR A 650 5.66 -18.51 -3.73
CA TYR A 650 4.76 -17.46 -4.19
C TYR A 650 5.34 -16.74 -5.41
N PRO A 651 5.29 -17.36 -6.61
CA PRO A 651 5.96 -16.82 -7.79
C PRO A 651 5.35 -15.51 -8.31
N LEU A 652 4.11 -15.19 -7.91
CA LEU A 652 3.37 -14.02 -8.38
C LEU A 652 3.17 -12.93 -7.31
N ALA A 653 3.46 -13.24 -6.05
CA ALA A 653 3.28 -12.29 -4.95
C ALA A 653 4.64 -11.79 -4.44
N SER A 654 4.62 -10.66 -3.72
CA SER A 654 5.77 -10.03 -3.07
C SER A 654 5.40 -9.66 -1.63
N ASP A 655 6.36 -9.36 -0.75
CA ASP A 655 6.13 -8.80 0.61
C ASP A 655 5.19 -9.60 1.54
N ILE A 656 5.23 -10.94 1.51
CA ILE A 656 4.33 -11.83 2.30
C ILE A 656 4.74 -11.85 3.77
N TYR A 657 4.31 -10.83 4.51
CA TYR A 657 4.73 -10.55 5.89
C TYR A 657 4.48 -11.73 6.84
N GLN A 658 3.32 -12.38 6.70
CA GLN A 658 2.90 -13.51 7.54
C GLN A 658 3.80 -14.75 7.39
N GLU A 659 4.60 -14.84 6.32
CA GLU A 659 5.50 -15.97 6.12
C GLU A 659 6.86 -15.80 6.79
N VAL A 660 7.23 -14.59 7.23
CA VAL A 660 8.58 -14.32 7.75
C VAL A 660 8.89 -15.15 9.00
N ILE A 661 8.05 -15.06 10.03
CA ILE A 661 8.27 -15.77 11.30
C ILE A 661 8.10 -17.29 11.17
N PRO A 662 7.06 -17.82 10.50
CA PRO A 662 6.97 -19.26 10.24
C PRO A 662 8.17 -19.82 9.46
N SER A 663 8.70 -19.09 8.47
CA SER A 663 9.89 -19.51 7.72
C SER A 663 11.14 -19.58 8.58
N ILE A 664 11.29 -18.63 9.52
CA ILE A 664 12.36 -18.66 10.51
C ILE A 664 12.22 -19.88 11.42
N GLY A 665 11.00 -20.19 11.88
CA GLY A 665 10.72 -21.37 12.71
C GLY A 665 11.07 -22.68 12.02
N ASP A 666 10.69 -22.82 10.76
CA ASP A 666 10.96 -24.02 9.95
C ASP A 666 12.39 -24.07 9.39
N GLN A 667 13.15 -22.99 9.55
CA GLN A 667 14.47 -22.79 8.95
C GLN A 667 14.48 -23.06 7.44
N TYR A 668 13.42 -22.66 6.76
CA TYR A 668 13.19 -22.93 5.34
C TYR A 668 12.97 -21.63 4.57
N PRO A 669 13.69 -21.39 3.45
CA PRO A 669 14.65 -22.29 2.81
C PRO A 669 16.02 -22.39 3.52
N TYR A 670 16.27 -21.55 4.53
CA TYR A 670 17.48 -21.58 5.36
C TYR A 670 17.21 -20.99 6.75
N PRO A 671 18.08 -21.23 7.75
CA PRO A 671 17.95 -20.61 9.07
C PRO A 671 18.29 -19.12 9.06
N ALA A 672 17.45 -18.29 9.68
CA ALA A 672 17.81 -16.92 10.04
C ALA A 672 18.68 -16.89 11.31
N LYS A 673 19.62 -15.95 11.37
CA LYS A 673 20.53 -15.76 12.52
C LYS A 673 20.31 -14.44 13.24
N CYS A 674 19.81 -13.43 12.52
CA CYS A 674 19.45 -12.14 13.10
C CYS A 674 18.07 -11.70 12.57
N LEU A 675 17.20 -11.27 13.47
CA LEU A 675 15.92 -10.65 13.16
C LEU A 675 15.90 -9.25 13.76
N MET A 676 15.78 -8.24 12.90
CA MET A 676 15.56 -6.85 13.29
C MET A 676 14.11 -6.46 13.05
N LEU A 677 13.49 -5.84 14.05
CA LEU A 677 12.08 -5.44 14.01
C LEU A 677 11.97 -3.91 14.09
N TYR A 678 11.18 -3.32 13.20
CA TYR A 678 10.81 -1.89 13.27
C TYR A 678 9.30 -1.70 13.21
N MET A 679 8.69 -1.29 14.33
CA MET A 679 7.22 -1.20 14.44
C MET A 679 6.50 -2.48 13.95
N GLY A 680 7.20 -3.61 13.97
CA GLY A 680 6.73 -4.90 13.50
C GLY A 680 6.45 -5.76 14.70
N THR A 681 5.21 -6.22 14.81
CA THR A 681 4.86 -7.27 15.77
C THR A 681 5.22 -8.60 15.10
N PRO A 682 6.05 -9.44 15.74
CA PRO A 682 6.36 -10.79 15.27
C PRO A 682 5.14 -11.71 15.37
#